data_AF-A0A098G411-F1
#
_entry.id   AF-A0A098G411-F1
#
_cell.length_a   1.000
_cell.length_b   1.000
_cell.length_c   1.000
_cell.angle_alpha   90.00
_cell.angle_beta   90.00
_cell.angle_gamma   90.00
#
_symmetry.space_group_name_H-M   'P 1'
#
loop_
_entity.id
_entity.type
_entity.pdbx_description
1 polymer ?
#
loop_
_entity_poly.entity_id
_entity_poly.type
_entity_poly.pdbx_seq_one_letter_code
_entity_poly.pdbx_strand_id
1 'polypeptide(L)'
;MKPTIFFTDPAKDGDDLLATVHLILQAKAAGVIAPDTPIKLVTTDEIRCNEKGEQDPRGKYGLRALYLNMHLEKIRQQLALPNNVFPEIIPGPLSTYYTYNQEKGKYYNSASESDAFYANEEVELYYSTQKVPESCSLNLKKPNAWIKLIKDMAPDGATLISIAAFNGVSDFIAQVKKKDRSKFSLLAMGYNAPYSNNDEYTAKVRSPNTLPYNARSTTPQKAVHSINAMMTVDDSLHVVSGTTRLLPKYDQSSWLSSFMEIMARAYLLLSASYSTNLLSGAVNFIKSSKYKAFWPHDVVPSLMMVIAQGNWESLGLPPLKKEMLFAQIEKVPASQLHMRMVNDTGVLIDSTIPHEENDKTIGADSQFFTYGKELDVVFFTSLLHFIALQALPNEEKEAKKNLLMCYKTILELKSRLYHLKQNQETSKIESTNLEQQIKSAWATACFSELQQQLSLIAQGNPSNDAQYVLGSHSTSFGLAKLTAEQAKSLSALIASILEWTNAKDINKALLDENLLKWINAISEYMLVTKKPLTEATLTDLRTALDKIPQPATLAPLTAALFYRLREQLMPSDNAVNLLKQKGNLGLEFKRTGNSLIYAELSLGGNLSIPFPKGVSGISEGYRNLLTLKNHSETNKLAFRLHLAIHDAGKGDVIKNDVKLNHDGTYFVRLPDNTYYQLNAGQIKLSDEMQLQAAAEPVDHDAALDIYSFVGSKIQKCSPTEFLIWGQTAPEHVDKEAIRICDELIPLCNEMNIAQVIQGEIPFDGIKKGLDLFFAAYKKDPKMAELVFAHHCFDIYGAAPLDSFESISAGQPEVQLKIELLYKTLLSVAQDKENLEPSKTAFQLYRQRLAKAVPEILHTEENTEKAQRVIAITRVAQMLRCHLFKVKTDANSVQKSIADDGEYEQRTKLFVASVNEAFNQLAAEEQQQLVEVLNRNDSTEGKPAIMVMYGPKLLLTAVTGTEFAPKDPEEQAVIVDRLIPILKLYVKLYNLQALGSSQYSAIEIGELAQILERTFTYYKEANKEQKEDFTNFLLMLQKISKEQKNNKVKEFLEKLPSLAEMKNKSAQEQLLCIQEALKAVNVALDFPTTHAEVKSEVKQELEPHQDILKKIRDNKNVLTKYALQELLIKEVQQVSLTLNQYVELYDGTKGIEELNTHTNPSWDRFFGIHNTASWSNTLKTIRENALNKLLKQLDEMNNDEEKLALLEDAKKLPLFCEHRNNFIIQGAWGRTHSVKLIEEKEDEIRQHSLSLS
;
A
#
# COMPACT_ATOMS: atom_id res chain seq x y z
N MET A 1 29.59 -0.71 -40.79
CA MET A 1 28.23 -0.43 -40.28
C MET A 1 27.78 0.93 -40.79
N LYS A 2 26.47 1.22 -40.85
CA LYS A 2 25.97 2.55 -41.25
C LYS A 2 26.39 3.59 -40.20
N PRO A 3 26.78 4.82 -40.58
CA PRO A 3 26.97 5.91 -39.64
C PRO A 3 25.70 6.17 -38.81
N THR A 4 25.87 6.58 -37.55
CA THR A 4 24.77 6.98 -36.67
C THR A 4 24.87 8.46 -36.32
N ILE A 5 23.74 9.16 -36.43
CA ILE A 5 23.65 10.61 -36.25
C ILE A 5 22.57 10.90 -35.22
N PHE A 6 23.00 11.43 -34.08
CA PHE A 6 22.12 11.91 -33.02
C PHE A 6 21.78 13.38 -33.24
N PHE A 7 20.51 13.72 -33.10
CA PHE A 7 20.03 15.07 -32.85
C PHE A 7 19.69 15.14 -31.36
N THR A 8 20.51 15.85 -30.60
CA THR A 8 20.52 15.86 -29.11
C THR A 8 20.57 17.28 -28.58
N ASP A 9 20.05 17.46 -27.38
CA ASP A 9 20.01 18.75 -26.73
C ASP A 9 20.62 18.64 -25.31
N PRO A 10 21.92 18.30 -25.25
CA PRO A 10 22.61 17.93 -24.01
C PRO A 10 22.67 19.09 -23.02
N ALA A 11 22.91 18.77 -21.75
CA ALA A 11 22.86 19.73 -20.65
C ALA A 11 21.46 20.30 -20.39
N LYS A 12 20.38 19.64 -20.84
CA LYS A 12 19.03 19.97 -20.39
C LYS A 12 18.56 18.98 -19.34
N ASP A 13 18.57 17.71 -19.74
CA ASP A 13 18.27 16.57 -18.91
C ASP A 13 19.50 15.64 -18.84
N GLY A 14 19.61 14.83 -17.78
CA GLY A 14 20.78 13.98 -17.55
C GLY A 14 20.83 12.78 -18.50
N ASP A 15 19.71 12.45 -19.13
CA ASP A 15 19.51 11.29 -19.98
C ASP A 15 20.13 11.41 -21.38
N ASP A 16 20.27 12.62 -21.95
CA ASP A 16 21.06 12.83 -23.18
C ASP A 16 22.50 12.32 -23.00
N LEU A 17 23.12 12.62 -21.86
CA LEU A 17 24.50 12.20 -21.57
C LEU A 17 24.59 10.67 -21.47
N LEU A 18 23.60 10.03 -20.85
CA LEU A 18 23.50 8.58 -20.79
C LEU A 18 23.31 7.98 -22.19
N ALA A 19 22.40 8.54 -22.98
CA ALA A 19 22.02 8.05 -24.30
C ALA A 19 23.13 8.19 -25.35
N THR A 20 23.87 9.30 -25.31
CA THR A 20 24.84 9.69 -26.36
C THR A 20 26.29 9.38 -26.01
N VAL A 21 26.65 9.41 -24.72
CA VAL A 21 28.03 9.21 -24.26
C VAL A 21 28.17 7.89 -23.51
N HIS A 22 27.42 7.67 -22.42
CA HIS A 22 27.61 6.48 -21.58
C HIS A 22 27.37 5.20 -22.39
N LEU A 23 26.16 5.04 -22.93
CA LEU A 23 25.74 3.85 -23.64
C LEU A 23 26.59 3.60 -24.89
N ILE A 24 26.92 4.65 -25.66
CA ILE A 24 27.71 4.49 -26.90
C ILE A 24 29.12 4.00 -26.60
N LEU A 25 29.82 4.61 -25.64
CA LEU A 25 31.18 4.20 -25.28
C LEU A 25 31.17 2.78 -24.69
N GLN A 26 30.21 2.47 -23.82
CA GLN A 26 30.04 1.14 -23.26
C GLN A 26 29.71 0.10 -24.34
N ALA A 27 28.84 0.40 -25.30
CA ALA A 27 28.51 -0.51 -26.40
C ALA A 27 29.70 -0.77 -27.34
N LYS A 28 30.54 0.26 -27.60
CA LYS A 28 31.81 0.08 -28.34
C LYS A 28 32.80 -0.79 -27.56
N ALA A 29 32.97 -0.52 -26.27
CA ALA A 29 33.87 -1.29 -25.40
C ALA A 29 33.42 -2.75 -25.21
N ALA A 30 32.11 -2.97 -25.14
CA ALA A 30 31.49 -4.29 -25.07
C ALA A 30 31.59 -5.08 -26.39
N GLY A 31 32.04 -4.45 -27.49
CA GLY A 31 32.10 -5.08 -28.81
C GLY A 31 30.73 -5.27 -29.47
N VAL A 32 29.67 -4.67 -28.92
CA VAL A 32 28.31 -4.72 -29.50
C VAL A 32 28.28 -3.95 -30.81
N ILE A 33 28.84 -2.75 -30.81
CA ILE A 33 29.04 -1.94 -32.02
C ILE A 33 30.54 -1.86 -32.32
N ALA A 34 30.91 -1.85 -33.60
CA ALA A 34 32.31 -1.82 -33.98
C ALA A 34 32.97 -0.50 -33.50
N PRO A 35 34.20 -0.52 -32.95
CA PRO A 35 34.84 0.67 -32.37
C PRO A 35 34.98 1.84 -33.35
N ASP A 36 35.16 1.55 -34.63
CA ASP A 36 35.29 2.49 -35.75
C ASP A 36 33.95 2.98 -36.32
N THR A 37 32.82 2.49 -35.82
CA THR A 37 31.49 2.94 -36.25
C THR A 37 31.36 4.46 -36.01
N PRO A 38 31.13 5.27 -37.06
CA PRO A 38 31.06 6.71 -36.91
C PRO A 38 29.79 7.12 -36.14
N ILE A 39 29.97 7.82 -35.02
CA ILE A 39 28.89 8.42 -34.23
C ILE A 39 29.03 9.93 -34.26
N LYS A 40 27.98 10.62 -34.72
CA LYS A 40 27.93 12.08 -34.82
C LYS A 40 26.85 12.61 -33.88
N LEU A 41 27.16 13.63 -33.09
CA LEU A 41 26.24 14.29 -32.17
C LEU A 41 25.97 15.71 -32.67
N VAL A 42 24.82 15.89 -33.32
CA VAL A 42 24.34 17.19 -33.77
C VAL A 42 23.62 17.85 -32.60
N THR A 43 24.28 18.83 -31.98
CA THR A 43 23.71 19.52 -30.81
C THR A 43 22.80 20.65 -31.25
N THR A 44 21.60 20.75 -30.67
CA THR A 44 20.82 21.99 -30.82
C THR A 44 21.52 23.11 -30.07
N ASP A 45 21.54 24.31 -30.64
CA ASP A 45 22.19 25.46 -30.01
C ASP A 45 21.16 26.45 -29.48
N GLU A 46 21.22 26.79 -28.20
CA GLU A 46 20.26 27.66 -27.50
C GLU A 46 21.00 28.58 -26.52
N ILE A 47 20.49 29.80 -26.34
CA ILE A 47 20.94 30.71 -25.30
C ILE A 47 20.47 30.19 -23.93
N ARG A 48 21.37 30.02 -22.97
CA ARG A 48 20.99 29.57 -21.62
C ARG A 48 20.06 30.57 -20.93
N CYS A 49 19.12 30.01 -20.17
CA CYS A 49 18.24 30.79 -19.29
C CYS A 49 18.85 30.99 -17.89
N ASN A 50 18.51 32.10 -17.23
CA ASN A 50 18.74 32.28 -15.80
C ASN A 50 17.75 31.44 -14.94
N GLU A 51 17.86 31.51 -13.62
CA GLU A 51 16.92 30.89 -12.63
C GLU A 51 15.44 31.26 -12.81
N LYS A 52 15.17 32.31 -13.60
CA LYS A 52 13.84 32.80 -13.97
C LYS A 52 13.39 32.36 -15.36
N GLY A 53 14.13 31.46 -16.03
CA GLY A 53 13.76 30.97 -17.36
C GLY A 53 13.94 32.02 -18.46
N GLU A 54 14.73 33.07 -18.23
CA GLU A 54 14.94 34.17 -19.18
C GLU A 54 16.27 34.04 -19.92
N GLN A 55 16.25 34.15 -21.25
CA GLN A 55 17.44 34.19 -22.09
C GLN A 55 17.98 35.63 -22.22
N ASP A 56 19.29 35.84 -22.06
CA ASP A 56 19.92 37.12 -22.43
C ASP A 56 19.99 37.20 -23.96
N PRO A 57 19.37 38.20 -24.62
CA PRO A 57 19.46 38.35 -26.08
C PRO A 57 20.88 38.54 -26.62
N ARG A 58 21.88 38.78 -25.75
CA ARG A 58 23.32 38.85 -26.09
C ARG A 58 24.08 37.59 -25.67
N GLY A 59 23.40 36.54 -25.25
CA GLY A 59 23.99 35.29 -24.79
C GLY A 59 24.79 34.56 -25.87
N LYS A 60 25.74 33.73 -25.43
CA LYS A 60 26.63 32.97 -26.32
C LYS A 60 25.95 31.69 -26.82
N TYR A 61 26.05 31.46 -28.12
CA TYR A 61 25.77 30.17 -28.77
C TYR A 61 27.00 29.24 -28.68
N GLY A 62 26.80 27.94 -28.77
CA GLY A 62 27.81 26.87 -28.76
C GLY A 62 27.97 26.16 -27.40
N LEU A 63 27.20 26.54 -26.38
CA LEU A 63 27.42 26.08 -25.00
C LEU A 63 27.08 24.59 -24.79
N ARG A 64 26.08 24.06 -25.52
CA ARG A 64 25.70 22.63 -25.46
C ARG A 64 26.75 21.73 -26.12
N ALA A 65 27.32 22.16 -27.25
CA ALA A 65 28.47 21.50 -27.88
C ALA A 65 29.70 21.53 -26.95
N LEU A 66 29.96 22.69 -26.34
CA LEU A 66 31.07 22.88 -25.41
C LEU A 66 30.91 22.03 -24.13
N TYR A 67 29.68 21.86 -23.63
CA TYR A 67 29.36 20.97 -22.50
C TYR A 67 29.70 19.51 -22.82
N LEU A 68 29.23 18.98 -23.95
CA LEU A 68 29.59 17.61 -24.35
C LEU A 68 31.10 17.48 -24.57
N ASN A 69 31.74 18.49 -25.15
CA ASN A 69 33.19 18.46 -25.37
C ASN A 69 33.94 18.38 -24.04
N MET A 70 33.54 19.14 -23.02
CA MET A 70 34.09 19.06 -21.67
C MET A 70 34.01 17.62 -21.12
N HIS A 71 32.84 16.99 -21.22
CA HIS A 71 32.66 15.62 -20.73
C HIS A 71 33.50 14.60 -21.52
N LEU A 72 33.52 14.69 -22.86
CA LEU A 72 34.34 13.82 -23.69
C LEU A 72 35.84 14.00 -23.44
N GLU A 73 36.32 15.23 -23.22
CA GLU A 73 37.72 15.49 -22.87
C GLU A 73 38.12 14.83 -21.55
N LYS A 74 37.29 14.94 -20.51
CA LYS A 74 37.53 14.28 -19.22
C LYS A 74 37.58 12.75 -19.38
N ILE A 75 36.65 12.18 -20.14
CA ILE A 75 36.61 10.72 -20.38
C ILE A 75 37.82 10.28 -21.23
N ARG A 76 38.23 11.05 -22.25
CA ARG A 76 39.42 10.78 -23.06
C ARG A 76 40.69 10.72 -22.21
N GLN A 77 40.84 11.65 -21.28
CA GLN A 77 41.97 11.68 -20.34
C GLN A 77 42.01 10.43 -19.45
N GLN A 78 40.85 9.88 -19.08
CA GLN A 78 40.76 8.70 -18.22
C GLN A 78 40.94 7.37 -18.97
N LEU A 79 40.28 7.20 -20.12
CA LEU A 79 40.20 5.89 -20.81
C LEU A 79 41.32 5.66 -21.83
N ALA A 80 42.06 6.70 -22.25
CA ALA A 80 43.16 6.62 -23.22
C ALA A 80 42.82 5.88 -24.53
N LEU A 81 41.55 5.91 -24.96
CA LEU A 81 41.09 5.26 -26.19
C LEU A 81 41.46 6.07 -27.45
N PRO A 82 41.58 5.43 -28.62
CA PRO A 82 41.76 6.14 -29.88
C PRO A 82 40.65 7.17 -30.18
N ASN A 83 41.00 8.30 -30.78
CA ASN A 83 40.06 9.41 -31.02
C ASN A 83 38.82 9.03 -31.84
N ASN A 84 38.94 8.07 -32.77
CA ASN A 84 37.83 7.59 -33.61
C ASN A 84 36.78 6.76 -32.83
N VAL A 85 37.07 6.35 -31.59
CA VAL A 85 36.10 5.67 -30.72
C VAL A 85 35.08 6.66 -30.19
N PHE A 86 35.49 7.90 -29.90
CA PHE A 86 34.63 8.91 -29.29
C PHE A 86 33.65 9.51 -30.31
N PRO A 87 32.43 9.88 -29.87
CA PRO A 87 31.51 10.63 -30.71
C PRO A 87 32.12 11.97 -31.17
N GLU A 88 31.80 12.38 -32.40
CA GLU A 88 32.16 13.69 -32.93
C GLU A 88 31.00 14.67 -32.76
N ILE A 89 31.28 15.85 -32.20
CA ILE A 89 30.28 16.89 -31.94
C ILE A 89 30.19 17.82 -33.16
N ILE A 90 28.97 18.07 -33.61
CA ILE A 90 28.66 18.99 -34.70
C ILE A 90 27.66 20.04 -34.17
N PRO A 91 28.03 21.34 -34.13
CA PRO A 91 27.09 22.40 -33.77
C PRO A 91 25.93 22.45 -34.78
N GLY A 92 24.73 22.17 -34.29
CA GLY A 92 23.53 22.02 -35.09
C GLY A 92 22.66 23.29 -35.17
N PRO A 93 21.35 23.17 -35.43
CA PRO A 93 20.49 24.31 -35.65
C PRO A 93 20.22 25.11 -34.37
N LEU A 94 19.88 26.39 -34.56
CA LEU A 94 19.38 27.27 -33.50
C LEU A 94 17.99 26.80 -33.03
N SER A 95 17.81 26.70 -31.72
CA SER A 95 16.52 26.50 -31.08
C SER A 95 16.25 27.65 -30.11
N THR A 96 15.02 28.16 -30.09
CA THR A 96 14.58 29.22 -29.17
C THR A 96 13.28 28.76 -28.53
N TYR A 97 13.34 28.18 -27.33
CA TYR A 97 12.14 27.79 -26.59
C TYR A 97 11.65 28.92 -25.67
N TYR A 98 12.59 29.66 -25.09
CA TYR A 98 12.28 30.71 -24.11
C TYR A 98 12.30 32.09 -24.76
N THR A 99 11.13 32.69 -24.98
CA THR A 99 11.05 34.08 -25.40
C THR A 99 11.26 35.02 -24.22
N TYR A 100 12.24 35.90 -24.32
CA TYR A 100 12.47 36.98 -23.35
C TYR A 100 11.23 37.90 -23.26
N ASN A 101 10.59 37.94 -22.09
CA ASN A 101 9.45 38.84 -21.81
C ASN A 101 9.92 40.05 -21.00
N GLN A 102 10.20 41.15 -21.69
CA GLN A 102 10.67 42.42 -21.09
C GLN A 102 9.75 42.99 -20.02
N GLU A 103 8.44 42.72 -20.06
CA GLU A 103 7.49 43.21 -19.07
C GLU A 103 7.50 42.35 -17.80
N LYS A 104 7.50 41.02 -17.92
CA LYS A 104 7.52 40.13 -16.74
C LYS A 104 8.76 40.33 -15.87
N GLY A 105 9.93 40.54 -16.48
CA GLY A 105 11.19 40.83 -15.77
C GLY A 105 11.19 42.15 -14.98
N LYS A 106 10.24 43.06 -15.27
CA LYS A 106 10.07 44.32 -14.51
C LYS A 106 9.19 44.17 -13.26
N TYR A 107 8.30 43.16 -13.20
CA TYR A 107 7.24 43.09 -12.18
C TYR A 107 7.23 41.80 -11.34
N TYR A 108 7.78 40.69 -11.83
CA TYR A 108 7.74 39.39 -11.15
C TYR A 108 9.14 38.97 -10.68
N ASN A 109 9.30 38.78 -9.36
CA ASN A 109 10.56 38.36 -8.74
C ASN A 109 10.56 36.87 -8.33
N SER A 110 9.61 36.09 -8.85
CA SER A 110 9.50 34.65 -8.59
C SER A 110 10.33 33.85 -9.59
N ALA A 111 11.05 32.83 -9.12
CA ALA A 111 11.72 31.86 -9.98
C ALA A 111 10.73 31.22 -10.96
N SER A 112 11.16 30.89 -12.17
CA SER A 112 10.24 30.27 -13.13
C SER A 112 9.85 28.87 -12.67
N GLU A 113 8.62 28.47 -12.93
CA GLU A 113 8.22 27.07 -12.82
C GLU A 113 8.85 26.20 -13.93
N SER A 114 9.75 26.74 -14.77
CA SER A 114 10.29 26.06 -15.94
C SER A 114 11.45 25.09 -15.66
N ASP A 115 11.66 24.17 -16.62
CA ASP A 115 12.62 23.06 -16.64
C ASP A 115 14.04 23.47 -17.07
N ALA A 116 14.46 24.72 -16.86
CA ALA A 116 15.75 25.18 -17.36
C ALA A 116 16.94 24.55 -16.60
N PHE A 117 17.97 24.13 -17.33
CA PHE A 117 19.23 23.67 -16.76
C PHE A 117 20.06 24.82 -16.19
N TYR A 118 20.58 24.59 -14.99
CA TYR A 118 21.55 25.46 -14.33
C TYR A 118 22.92 24.79 -14.34
N ALA A 119 23.85 25.36 -15.11
CA ALA A 119 25.25 24.96 -15.08
C ALA A 119 25.77 25.11 -13.64
N ASN A 120 26.51 24.12 -13.16
CA ASN A 120 27.19 24.22 -11.88
C ASN A 120 28.45 25.10 -12.01
N GLU A 121 29.07 25.43 -10.88
CA GLU A 121 30.27 26.29 -10.84
C GLU A 121 31.40 25.80 -11.75
N GLU A 122 31.58 24.48 -11.87
CA GLU A 122 32.59 23.87 -12.73
C GLU A 122 32.32 24.15 -14.22
N VAL A 123 31.07 23.97 -14.67
CA VAL A 123 30.67 24.23 -16.05
C VAL A 123 30.76 25.73 -16.36
N GLU A 124 30.36 26.59 -15.42
CA GLU A 124 30.50 28.06 -15.55
C GLU A 124 31.97 28.49 -15.67
N LEU A 125 32.84 27.90 -14.85
CA LEU A 125 34.27 28.14 -14.92
C LEU A 125 34.84 27.67 -16.26
N TYR A 126 34.42 26.50 -16.75
CA TYR A 126 34.84 26.01 -18.06
C TYR A 126 34.37 26.94 -19.19
N TYR A 127 33.13 27.43 -19.15
CA TYR A 127 32.58 28.37 -20.12
C TYR A 127 33.27 29.75 -20.12
N SER A 128 33.74 30.21 -18.96
CA SER A 128 34.41 31.50 -18.82
C SER A 128 35.90 31.46 -19.19
N THR A 129 36.56 30.31 -19.00
CA THR A 129 38.01 30.15 -19.22
C THR A 129 38.37 29.65 -20.62
N GLN A 130 37.49 28.91 -21.29
CA GLN A 130 37.76 28.36 -22.62
C GLN A 130 37.39 29.33 -23.73
N LYS A 131 38.30 29.54 -24.69
CA LYS A 131 37.93 30.07 -26.01
C LYS A 131 37.12 28.99 -26.72
N VAL A 132 35.86 29.26 -27.05
CA VAL A 132 35.00 28.32 -27.79
C VAL A 132 35.74 27.87 -29.05
N PRO A 133 36.12 26.58 -29.18
CA PRO A 133 36.78 26.08 -30.38
C PRO A 133 35.89 26.34 -31.60
N GLU A 134 36.49 26.67 -32.75
CA GLU A 134 35.71 26.92 -33.98
C GLU A 134 34.82 25.70 -34.33
N SER A 135 35.30 24.49 -34.03
CA SER A 135 34.57 23.22 -34.14
C SER A 135 33.33 23.09 -33.24
N CYS A 136 33.26 23.86 -32.15
CA CYS A 136 32.11 23.88 -31.23
C CYS A 136 31.24 25.14 -31.41
N SER A 137 31.59 26.03 -32.35
CA SER A 137 30.88 27.27 -32.60
C SER A 137 29.93 27.13 -33.80
N LEU A 138 28.66 27.51 -33.63
CA LEU A 138 27.77 27.60 -34.76
C LEU A 138 28.13 28.83 -35.62
N ASN A 139 28.33 28.62 -36.92
CA ASN A 139 28.55 29.73 -37.84
C ASN A 139 27.21 30.45 -38.10
N LEU A 140 26.95 31.53 -37.36
CA LEU A 140 25.72 32.33 -37.48
C LEU A 140 25.51 32.93 -38.88
N LYS A 141 26.58 33.10 -39.69
CA LYS A 141 26.46 33.55 -41.09
C LYS A 141 26.04 32.42 -42.05
N LYS A 142 26.21 31.16 -41.64
CA LYS A 142 25.85 29.94 -42.39
C LYS A 142 25.21 28.91 -41.45
N PRO A 143 24.02 29.19 -40.87
CA PRO A 143 23.42 28.36 -39.82
C PRO A 143 23.07 26.93 -40.26
N ASN A 144 23.01 26.66 -41.57
CA ASN A 144 22.74 25.34 -42.15
C ASN A 144 24.00 24.61 -42.65
N ALA A 145 25.21 25.10 -42.33
CA ALA A 145 26.46 24.48 -42.78
C ALA A 145 26.62 23.02 -42.30
N TRP A 146 26.08 22.70 -41.12
CA TRP A 146 26.10 21.37 -40.54
C TRP A 146 25.37 20.32 -41.40
N ILE A 147 24.31 20.70 -42.12
CA ILE A 147 23.55 19.79 -42.99
C ILE A 147 24.44 19.28 -44.13
N LYS A 148 25.24 20.17 -44.71
CA LYS A 148 26.17 19.81 -45.79
C LYS A 148 27.24 18.85 -45.27
N LEU A 149 27.81 19.14 -44.10
CA LEU A 149 28.82 18.30 -43.45
C LEU A 149 28.31 16.86 -43.28
N ILE A 150 27.08 16.69 -42.78
CA ILE A 150 26.47 15.38 -42.60
C ILE A 150 26.25 14.66 -43.94
N LYS A 151 25.70 15.36 -44.94
CA LYS A 151 25.42 14.76 -46.26
C LYS A 151 26.70 14.27 -46.94
N ASP A 152 27.78 15.03 -46.81
CA ASP A 152 29.08 14.68 -47.37
C ASP A 152 29.71 13.49 -46.63
N MET A 153 29.40 13.32 -45.32
CA MET A 153 29.89 12.21 -44.49
C MET A 153 29.08 10.91 -44.61
N ALA A 154 27.81 10.97 -45.03
CA ALA A 154 26.93 9.81 -45.14
C ALA A 154 26.25 9.69 -46.52
N PRO A 155 27.03 9.56 -47.61
CA PRO A 155 26.49 9.52 -48.99
C PRO A 155 25.59 8.30 -49.23
N ASP A 156 25.84 7.20 -48.51
CA ASP A 156 25.11 5.93 -48.63
C ASP A 156 23.97 5.78 -47.60
N GLY A 157 23.69 6.84 -46.82
CA GLY A 157 22.66 6.85 -45.78
C GLY A 157 23.22 6.67 -44.36
N ALA A 158 22.35 6.88 -43.36
CA ALA A 158 22.69 6.83 -41.94
C ALA A 158 21.48 6.43 -41.08
N THR A 159 21.74 5.98 -39.85
CA THR A 159 20.71 5.87 -38.81
C THR A 159 20.58 7.21 -38.11
N LEU A 160 19.41 7.85 -38.22
CA LEU A 160 19.08 9.11 -37.58
C LEU A 160 18.39 8.81 -36.25
N ILE A 161 18.86 9.42 -35.16
CA ILE A 161 18.26 9.31 -33.84
C ILE A 161 17.89 10.71 -33.38
N SER A 162 16.59 10.99 -33.24
CA SER A 162 16.11 12.28 -32.73
C SER A 162 15.66 12.12 -31.29
N ILE A 163 16.47 12.61 -30.36
CA ILE A 163 16.15 12.71 -28.92
C ILE A 163 15.92 14.16 -28.48
N ALA A 164 16.22 15.13 -29.36
CA ALA A 164 15.84 16.52 -29.22
C ALA A 164 14.54 16.88 -29.98
N ALA A 165 14.15 18.16 -29.91
CA ALA A 165 13.13 18.77 -30.75
C ALA A 165 13.34 18.42 -32.24
N PHE A 166 12.24 18.17 -32.96
CA PHE A 166 12.27 17.68 -34.35
C PHE A 166 12.75 18.72 -35.38
N ASN A 167 13.16 19.91 -34.93
CA ASN A 167 13.60 20.99 -35.80
C ASN A 167 14.81 20.58 -36.64
N GLY A 168 15.84 20.00 -36.01
CA GLY A 168 17.06 19.60 -36.72
C GLY A 168 16.85 18.44 -37.68
N VAL A 169 16.17 17.38 -37.23
CA VAL A 169 15.89 16.24 -38.10
C VAL A 169 15.00 16.63 -39.29
N SER A 170 14.03 17.53 -39.09
CA SER A 170 13.21 18.09 -40.17
C SER A 170 14.06 18.86 -41.18
N ASP A 171 14.95 19.75 -40.72
CA ASP A 171 15.80 20.56 -41.60
C ASP A 171 16.74 19.69 -42.43
N PHE A 172 17.28 18.63 -41.83
CA PHE A 172 18.10 17.64 -42.53
C PHE A 172 17.30 16.90 -43.61
N ILE A 173 16.15 16.31 -43.25
CA ILE A 173 15.32 15.50 -44.15
C ILE A 173 14.78 16.33 -45.32
N ALA A 174 14.47 17.61 -45.09
CA ALA A 174 14.05 18.54 -46.14
C ALA A 174 15.12 18.69 -47.25
N GLN A 175 16.40 18.55 -46.91
CA GLN A 175 17.53 18.65 -47.84
C GLN A 175 17.93 17.31 -48.48
N VAL A 176 17.33 16.19 -48.04
CA VAL A 176 17.50 14.86 -48.64
C VAL A 176 16.47 14.67 -49.76
N LYS A 177 16.96 14.37 -50.97
CA LYS A 177 16.11 14.11 -52.15
C LYS A 177 15.17 12.93 -51.84
N LYS A 178 13.90 13.02 -52.25
CA LYS A 178 12.87 11.99 -51.95
C LYS A 178 13.31 10.55 -52.26
N LYS A 179 14.01 10.34 -53.38
CA LYS A 179 14.55 9.03 -53.81
C LYS A 179 15.67 8.47 -52.91
N ASP A 180 16.34 9.32 -52.16
CA ASP A 180 17.46 8.95 -51.29
C ASP A 180 17.03 8.80 -49.81
N ARG A 181 15.77 9.13 -49.48
CA ARG A 181 15.25 9.07 -48.10
C ARG A 181 15.20 7.64 -47.55
N SER A 182 14.94 6.65 -48.40
CA SER A 182 14.94 5.23 -48.01
C SER A 182 16.31 4.68 -47.59
N LYS A 183 17.40 5.42 -47.86
CA LYS A 183 18.75 5.06 -47.40
C LYS A 183 18.94 5.33 -45.90
N PHE A 184 18.09 6.18 -45.32
CA PHE A 184 18.11 6.57 -43.92
C PHE A 184 17.07 5.79 -43.12
N SER A 185 17.40 5.47 -41.86
CA SER A 185 16.44 5.04 -40.85
C SER A 185 16.24 6.16 -39.83
N LEU A 186 15.06 6.26 -39.22
CA LEU A 186 14.76 7.27 -38.21
C LEU A 186 14.13 6.63 -36.97
N LEU A 187 14.80 6.81 -35.84
CA LEU A 187 14.31 6.49 -34.50
C LEU A 187 14.12 7.82 -33.76
N ALA A 188 12.95 8.03 -33.16
CA ALA A 188 12.64 9.31 -32.55
C ALA A 188 11.97 9.15 -31.18
N MET A 189 12.22 10.11 -30.31
CA MET A 189 11.57 10.33 -29.03
C MET A 189 11.10 11.78 -28.96
N GLY A 190 9.94 12.02 -28.34
CA GLY A 190 9.59 13.38 -27.91
C GLY A 190 8.16 13.84 -28.16
N TYR A 191 7.41 13.10 -28.97
CA TYR A 191 5.98 13.29 -29.15
C TYR A 191 5.22 12.21 -28.39
N ASN A 192 4.05 12.55 -27.85
CA ASN A 192 3.20 11.57 -27.19
C ASN A 192 2.54 10.62 -28.21
N ALA A 193 1.90 9.55 -27.72
CA ALA A 193 0.95 8.80 -28.53
C ALA A 193 -0.15 9.74 -29.07
N PRO A 194 -0.79 9.41 -30.21
CA PRO A 194 -1.98 10.13 -30.66
C PRO A 194 -2.97 10.24 -29.51
N TYR A 195 -3.45 11.44 -29.21
CA TYR A 195 -4.51 11.61 -28.23
C TYR A 195 -5.80 11.03 -28.81
N SER A 196 -6.34 10.08 -28.07
CA SER A 196 -7.62 9.43 -28.33
C SER A 196 -8.58 9.83 -27.21
N ASN A 197 -9.89 9.79 -27.44
CA ASN A 197 -10.90 10.21 -26.47
C ASN A 197 -10.89 11.73 -26.20
N ASN A 198 -11.99 12.41 -26.56
CA ASN A 198 -12.11 13.86 -26.46
C ASN A 198 -11.93 14.40 -25.04
N ASP A 199 -12.34 13.65 -24.01
CA ASP A 199 -12.16 14.07 -22.63
C ASP A 199 -10.68 14.00 -22.23
N GLU A 200 -9.94 12.99 -22.74
CA GLU A 200 -8.51 12.86 -22.48
C GLU A 200 -7.67 13.94 -23.12
N TYR A 201 -7.89 14.12 -24.42
CA TYR A 201 -7.37 15.24 -25.14
C TYR A 201 -7.64 16.55 -24.38
N THR A 202 -8.89 16.82 -24.02
CA THR A 202 -9.30 18.08 -23.38
C THR A 202 -8.56 18.34 -22.06
N ALA A 203 -8.44 17.36 -21.15
CA ALA A 203 -7.74 17.65 -19.90
C ALA A 203 -6.21 17.66 -20.02
N LYS A 204 -5.62 16.93 -20.98
CA LYS A 204 -4.18 17.01 -21.28
C LYS A 204 -3.80 18.36 -21.89
N VAL A 205 -4.65 18.95 -22.73
CA VAL A 205 -4.35 20.21 -23.43
C VAL A 205 -4.77 21.48 -22.67
N ARG A 206 -5.63 21.36 -21.64
CA ARG A 206 -6.00 22.47 -20.73
C ARG A 206 -4.80 23.10 -20.01
N SER A 207 -3.73 22.33 -19.80
CA SER A 207 -2.49 22.79 -19.20
C SER A 207 -1.32 22.59 -20.18
N PRO A 208 -1.12 23.49 -21.15
CA PRO A 208 -0.13 23.34 -22.22
C PRO A 208 1.29 23.08 -21.74
N ASN A 209 1.68 23.58 -20.57
CA ASN A 209 2.98 23.33 -19.95
C ASN A 209 3.23 21.85 -19.58
N THR A 210 2.19 21.03 -19.53
CA THR A 210 2.27 19.59 -19.24
C THR A 210 2.50 18.74 -20.49
N LEU A 211 2.43 19.34 -21.69
CA LEU A 211 2.74 18.66 -22.94
C LEU A 211 4.23 18.30 -23.00
N PRO A 212 4.60 17.20 -23.71
CA PRO A 212 6.00 16.78 -23.83
C PRO A 212 6.90 17.93 -24.31
N TYR A 213 8.05 18.09 -23.68
CA TYR A 213 8.96 19.20 -23.99
C TYR A 213 9.36 19.23 -25.47
N ASN A 214 9.79 18.09 -26.03
CA ASN A 214 10.18 18.02 -27.44
C ASN A 214 9.03 18.37 -28.39
N ALA A 215 7.77 18.12 -28.00
CA ALA A 215 6.62 18.60 -28.75
C ALA A 215 6.48 20.13 -28.64
N ARG A 216 6.56 20.70 -27.43
CA ARG A 216 6.48 22.15 -27.17
C ARG A 216 7.61 22.93 -27.85
N SER A 217 8.82 22.38 -27.94
CA SER A 217 10.00 23.04 -28.53
C SER A 217 10.15 22.82 -30.04
N THR A 218 9.33 21.95 -30.61
CA THR A 218 9.31 21.72 -32.06
C THR A 218 8.40 22.73 -32.75
N THR A 219 8.89 23.36 -33.82
CA THR A 219 8.05 24.17 -34.69
C THR A 219 6.96 23.30 -35.34
N PRO A 220 5.66 23.63 -35.24
CA PRO A 220 4.58 22.73 -35.68
C PRO A 220 4.68 22.26 -37.13
N GLN A 221 5.14 23.11 -38.06
CA GLN A 221 5.36 22.73 -39.46
C GLN A 221 6.49 21.68 -39.60
N LYS A 222 7.53 21.80 -38.78
CA LYS A 222 8.64 20.83 -38.72
C LYS A 222 8.19 19.52 -38.08
N ALA A 223 7.27 19.56 -37.11
CA ALA A 223 6.64 18.37 -36.56
C ALA A 223 5.90 17.57 -37.64
N VAL A 224 5.07 18.23 -38.47
CA VAL A 224 4.36 17.57 -39.59
C VAL A 224 5.38 16.89 -40.51
N HIS A 225 6.44 17.63 -40.86
CA HIS A 225 7.44 17.15 -41.79
C HIS A 225 8.17 15.91 -41.28
N SER A 226 8.60 15.94 -40.01
CA SER A 226 9.31 14.83 -39.37
C SER A 226 8.43 13.60 -39.16
N ILE A 227 7.16 13.78 -38.74
CA ILE A 227 6.22 12.66 -38.57
C ILE A 227 5.91 12.01 -39.92
N ASN A 228 5.66 12.82 -40.95
CA ASN A 228 5.49 12.30 -42.31
C ASN A 228 6.73 11.56 -42.80
N ALA A 229 7.93 12.06 -42.47
CA ALA A 229 9.16 11.38 -42.82
C ALA A 229 9.29 10.02 -42.12
N MET A 230 8.96 9.93 -40.82
CA MET A 230 8.93 8.67 -40.08
C MET A 230 8.01 7.63 -40.74
N MET A 231 6.83 8.04 -41.20
CA MET A 231 5.88 7.16 -41.89
C MET A 231 6.34 6.70 -43.28
N THR A 232 7.29 7.40 -43.90
CA THR A 232 7.83 7.05 -45.24
C THR A 232 9.07 6.18 -45.20
N VAL A 233 9.71 6.07 -44.04
CA VAL A 233 10.94 5.30 -43.87
C VAL A 233 10.58 3.90 -43.40
N ASP A 234 10.97 2.89 -44.17
CA ASP A 234 10.82 1.50 -43.75
C ASP A 234 11.53 1.28 -42.42
N ASP A 235 10.88 0.56 -41.50
CA ASP A 235 11.43 0.20 -40.19
C ASP A 235 11.52 1.35 -39.16
N SER A 236 10.64 2.37 -39.24
CA SER A 236 10.51 3.39 -38.18
C SER A 236 9.71 2.88 -36.96
N LEU A 237 10.17 3.25 -35.76
CA LEU A 237 9.48 2.98 -34.49
C LEU A 237 9.67 4.19 -33.58
N HIS A 238 8.56 4.81 -33.17
CA HIS A 238 8.56 6.02 -32.34
C HIS A 238 8.44 5.70 -30.85
N VAL A 239 9.21 6.40 -30.03
CA VAL A 239 9.18 6.32 -28.56
C VAL A 239 8.33 7.45 -28.02
N VAL A 240 7.24 7.10 -27.33
CA VAL A 240 6.32 8.10 -26.77
C VAL A 240 6.77 8.53 -25.37
N SER A 241 6.74 9.84 -25.10
CA SER A 241 7.26 10.39 -23.84
C SER A 241 6.49 9.95 -22.59
N GLY A 242 5.21 9.58 -22.73
CA GLY A 242 4.39 9.11 -21.60
C GLY A 242 4.84 7.75 -21.05
N THR A 243 5.33 6.84 -21.89
CA THR A 243 5.60 5.44 -21.50
C THR A 243 6.95 5.27 -20.82
N THR A 244 7.91 6.14 -21.13
CA THR A 244 9.27 6.14 -20.59
C THR A 244 9.36 6.54 -19.11
N ARG A 245 8.24 6.97 -18.48
CA ARG A 245 8.17 7.23 -17.04
C ARG A 245 8.17 5.97 -16.17
N LEU A 246 7.96 4.79 -16.75
CA LEU A 246 8.06 3.49 -16.07
C LEU A 246 9.51 3.02 -15.86
N LEU A 247 10.48 3.67 -16.51
CA LEU A 247 11.90 3.34 -16.41
C LEU A 247 12.46 3.66 -15.01
N PRO A 248 13.57 3.00 -14.60
CA PRO A 248 14.23 3.33 -13.34
C PRO A 248 14.58 4.82 -13.29
N LYS A 249 14.06 5.51 -12.28
CA LYS A 249 14.32 6.92 -12.02
C LYS A 249 15.65 7.07 -11.30
N TYR A 250 16.54 7.91 -11.81
CA TYR A 250 17.83 8.22 -11.19
C TYR A 250 17.69 9.45 -10.31
N ASP A 251 17.81 9.27 -9.00
CA ASP A 251 17.70 10.33 -8.00
C ASP A 251 18.53 10.03 -6.75
N GLN A 252 18.48 10.92 -5.76
CA GLN A 252 18.87 10.60 -4.39
C GLN A 252 17.78 9.72 -3.75
N SER A 253 17.67 8.48 -4.21
CA SER A 253 16.51 7.60 -4.01
C SER A 253 16.07 7.44 -2.56
N SER A 254 14.78 7.12 -2.40
CA SER A 254 14.30 6.44 -1.20
C SER A 254 14.90 5.02 -1.14
N TRP A 255 14.86 4.40 0.03
CA TRP A 255 15.64 3.19 0.30
C TRP A 255 14.79 1.92 0.12
N LEU A 256 15.39 0.88 -0.48
CA LEU A 256 14.88 -0.50 -0.71
C LEU A 256 13.37 -0.69 -0.96
N SER A 257 12.67 0.30 -1.52
CA SER A 257 11.20 0.26 -1.64
C SER A 257 10.71 -0.62 -2.80
N SER A 258 11.57 -0.83 -3.81
CA SER A 258 11.29 -1.67 -4.98
C SER A 258 12.56 -2.17 -5.64
N PHE A 259 12.42 -3.18 -6.50
CA PHE A 259 13.50 -3.63 -7.39
C PHE A 259 13.98 -2.54 -8.34
N MET A 260 13.10 -1.62 -8.75
CA MET A 260 13.45 -0.54 -9.67
C MET A 260 14.46 0.44 -9.08
N GLU A 261 14.35 0.77 -7.79
CA GLU A 261 15.32 1.64 -7.12
C GLU A 261 16.71 1.01 -7.03
N ILE A 262 16.78 -0.30 -6.76
CA ILE A 262 18.04 -1.05 -6.75
C ILE A 262 18.70 -0.96 -8.11
N MET A 263 17.91 -1.16 -9.18
CA MET A 263 18.40 -1.17 -10.55
C MET A 263 18.83 0.21 -11.05
N ALA A 264 18.14 1.28 -10.63
CA ALA A 264 18.53 2.66 -10.95
C ALA A 264 19.94 2.98 -10.40
N ARG A 265 20.22 2.61 -9.15
CA ARG A 265 21.56 2.80 -8.55
C ARG A 265 22.62 1.92 -9.25
N ALA A 266 22.27 0.68 -9.55
CA ALA A 266 23.19 -0.29 -10.13
C ALA A 266 23.83 0.23 -11.43
N TYR A 267 23.06 0.78 -12.37
CA TYR A 267 23.62 1.25 -13.64
C TYR A 267 24.67 2.36 -13.46
N LEU A 268 24.41 3.34 -12.58
CA LEU A 268 25.35 4.43 -12.33
C LEU A 268 26.64 3.92 -11.66
N LEU A 269 26.52 2.98 -10.73
CA LEU A 269 27.67 2.37 -10.06
C LEU A 269 28.48 1.48 -11.02
N LEU A 270 27.82 0.71 -11.89
CA LEU A 270 28.48 -0.05 -12.96
C LEU A 270 29.18 0.88 -13.96
N SER A 271 28.57 2.02 -14.28
CA SER A 271 29.20 3.02 -15.14
C SER A 271 30.44 3.64 -14.51
N ALA A 272 30.46 3.79 -13.18
CA ALA A 272 31.62 4.28 -12.43
C ALA A 272 32.82 3.33 -12.52
N SER A 273 32.57 2.01 -12.50
CA SER A 273 33.59 0.97 -12.73
C SER A 273 34.24 1.08 -14.11
N TYR A 274 33.48 1.49 -15.13
CA TYR A 274 34.05 1.75 -16.45
C TYR A 274 34.81 3.09 -16.49
N SER A 275 34.17 4.17 -16.01
CA SER A 275 34.79 5.49 -15.91
C SER A 275 34.10 6.31 -14.81
N THR A 276 34.88 6.72 -13.81
CA THR A 276 34.40 7.57 -12.71
C THR A 276 33.79 8.89 -13.20
N ASN A 277 34.29 9.44 -14.31
CA ASN A 277 33.74 10.65 -14.93
C ASN A 277 32.28 10.48 -15.42
N LEU A 278 31.86 9.26 -15.77
CA LEU A 278 30.47 8.99 -16.14
C LEU A 278 29.54 9.13 -14.92
N LEU A 279 29.93 8.56 -13.77
CA LEU A 279 29.18 8.71 -12.53
C LEU A 279 29.13 10.17 -12.08
N SER A 280 30.27 10.86 -12.06
CA SER A 280 30.33 12.26 -11.65
C SER A 280 29.51 13.17 -12.56
N GLY A 281 29.49 12.91 -13.87
CA GLY A 281 28.63 13.65 -14.81
C GLY A 281 27.15 13.52 -14.47
N ALA A 282 26.67 12.28 -14.26
CA ALA A 282 25.28 12.02 -13.88
C ALA A 282 24.93 12.61 -12.49
N VAL A 283 25.81 12.46 -11.50
CA VAL A 283 25.57 12.97 -10.14
C VAL A 283 25.58 14.50 -10.11
N ASN A 284 26.48 15.15 -10.83
CA ASN A 284 26.50 16.61 -10.95
C ASN A 284 25.20 17.11 -11.57
N PHE A 285 24.69 16.43 -12.60
CA PHE A 285 23.38 16.74 -13.17
C PHE A 285 22.27 16.59 -12.13
N ILE A 286 22.20 15.46 -11.41
CA ILE A 286 21.18 15.26 -10.36
C ILE A 286 21.24 16.40 -9.34
N LYS A 287 22.44 16.72 -8.83
CA LYS A 287 22.66 17.77 -7.83
C LYS A 287 22.27 19.17 -8.33
N SER A 288 22.50 19.51 -9.60
CA SER A 288 22.18 20.84 -10.14
C SER A 288 20.76 20.96 -10.70
N SER A 289 20.14 19.84 -11.08
CA SER A 289 18.77 19.81 -11.61
C SER A 289 17.75 20.32 -10.59
N LYS A 290 16.66 20.92 -11.09
CA LYS A 290 15.50 21.35 -10.28
C LYS A 290 14.84 20.17 -9.58
N TYR A 291 14.70 19.04 -10.28
CA TYR A 291 13.98 17.86 -9.81
C TYR A 291 14.81 16.94 -8.90
N LYS A 292 16.12 17.20 -8.76
CA LYS A 292 17.07 16.29 -8.08
C LYS A 292 16.95 14.85 -8.57
N ALA A 293 16.60 14.70 -9.85
CA ALA A 293 16.25 13.44 -10.46
C ALA A 293 16.11 13.54 -11.99
N PHE A 294 16.22 12.41 -12.69
CA PHE A 294 15.79 12.27 -14.08
C PHE A 294 15.43 10.82 -14.43
N TRP A 295 14.77 10.62 -15.58
CA TRP A 295 14.50 9.29 -16.15
C TRP A 295 15.31 9.14 -17.44
N PRO A 296 15.76 7.92 -17.81
CA PRO A 296 16.60 7.68 -18.98
C PRO A 296 15.77 7.60 -20.27
N HIS A 297 14.96 8.61 -20.58
CA HIS A 297 14.00 8.54 -21.67
C HIS A 297 14.70 8.36 -23.03
N ASP A 298 15.79 9.09 -23.24
CA ASP A 298 16.55 9.10 -24.50
C ASP A 298 17.43 7.88 -24.70
N VAL A 299 17.63 7.08 -23.65
CA VAL A 299 18.37 5.81 -23.73
C VAL A 299 17.59 4.79 -24.56
N VAL A 300 16.26 4.88 -24.63
CA VAL A 300 15.42 3.93 -25.38
C VAL A 300 15.72 3.98 -26.88
N PRO A 301 15.66 5.13 -27.60
CA PRO A 301 16.09 5.21 -29.00
C PRO A 301 17.54 4.77 -29.24
N SER A 302 18.45 5.09 -28.32
CA SER A 302 19.85 4.62 -28.42
C SER A 302 19.94 3.10 -28.37
N LEU A 303 19.23 2.45 -27.45
CA LEU A 303 19.18 0.99 -27.38
C LEU A 303 18.52 0.36 -28.61
N MET A 304 17.49 0.99 -29.18
CA MET A 304 16.89 0.54 -30.45
C MET A 304 17.93 0.53 -31.58
N MET A 305 18.80 1.55 -31.65
CA MET A 305 19.92 1.57 -32.60
C MET A 305 20.96 0.50 -32.29
N VAL A 306 21.35 0.34 -31.02
CA VAL A 306 22.31 -0.68 -30.61
C VAL A 306 21.79 -2.08 -30.92
N ILE A 307 20.49 -2.35 -30.75
CA ILE A 307 19.85 -3.60 -31.14
C ILE A 307 19.96 -3.82 -32.65
N ALA A 308 19.59 -2.82 -33.45
CA ALA A 308 19.57 -2.93 -34.91
C ALA A 308 20.97 -3.09 -35.54
N GLN A 309 22.02 -2.52 -34.93
CA GLN A 309 23.39 -2.57 -35.45
C GLN A 309 24.31 -3.54 -34.69
N GLY A 310 23.83 -4.14 -33.61
CA GLY A 310 24.65 -4.89 -32.66
C GLY A 310 25.06 -6.28 -33.13
N ASN A 311 26.30 -6.68 -32.84
CA ASN A 311 26.81 -8.03 -33.08
C ASN A 311 26.48 -8.98 -31.90
N TRP A 312 25.20 -9.23 -31.66
CA TRP A 312 24.71 -9.98 -30.50
C TRP A 312 25.17 -11.44 -30.45
N GLU A 313 25.31 -12.07 -31.62
CA GLU A 313 25.76 -13.46 -31.74
C GLU A 313 27.18 -13.64 -31.18
N SER A 314 28.07 -12.64 -31.36
CA SER A 314 29.42 -12.67 -30.80
C SER A 314 29.47 -12.67 -29.26
N LEU A 315 28.39 -12.21 -28.62
CA LEU A 315 28.21 -12.23 -27.16
C LEU A 315 27.38 -13.44 -26.71
N GLY A 316 27.05 -14.34 -27.65
CA GLY A 316 26.25 -15.54 -27.45
C GLY A 316 24.81 -15.25 -27.06
N LEU A 317 24.24 -14.13 -27.52
CA LEU A 317 22.82 -13.81 -27.40
C LEU A 317 22.08 -14.14 -28.70
N PRO A 318 20.79 -14.51 -28.66
CA PRO A 318 19.97 -14.65 -29.85
C PRO A 318 19.78 -13.30 -30.56
N PRO A 319 19.35 -13.30 -31.84
CA PRO A 319 18.98 -12.07 -32.53
C PRO A 319 17.93 -11.28 -31.74
N LEU A 320 18.30 -10.10 -31.29
CA LEU A 320 17.40 -9.19 -30.56
C LEU A 320 16.65 -8.30 -31.56
N LYS A 321 15.42 -7.94 -31.22
CA LYS A 321 14.58 -7.02 -32.00
C LYS A 321 14.25 -5.78 -31.17
N LYS A 322 14.27 -4.59 -31.79
CA LYS A 322 14.00 -3.32 -31.10
C LYS A 322 12.59 -3.28 -30.48
N GLU A 323 11.67 -4.03 -31.06
CA GLU A 323 10.31 -4.24 -30.58
C GLU A 323 10.27 -4.84 -29.17
N MET A 324 11.28 -5.61 -28.77
CA MET A 324 11.37 -6.25 -27.45
C MET A 324 11.60 -5.25 -26.31
N LEU A 325 11.98 -4.00 -26.61
CA LEU A 325 11.99 -2.92 -25.61
C LEU A 325 10.58 -2.56 -25.14
N PHE A 326 9.56 -3.02 -25.84
CA PHE A 326 8.16 -2.73 -25.56
C PHE A 326 7.39 -4.01 -25.24
N ALA A 327 6.56 -3.96 -24.21
CA ALA A 327 5.59 -5.00 -23.92
C ALA A 327 4.47 -5.02 -24.99
N GLN A 328 4.17 -3.85 -25.57
CA GLN A 328 3.17 -3.70 -26.62
C GLN A 328 3.56 -2.62 -27.65
N ILE A 329 3.29 -2.88 -28.92
CA ILE A 329 3.47 -1.95 -30.04
C ILE A 329 2.12 -1.68 -30.69
N GLU A 330 1.90 -0.43 -31.07
CA GLU A 330 0.67 0.02 -31.70
C GLU A 330 0.96 0.58 -33.09
N LYS A 331 0.05 0.30 -34.03
CA LYS A 331 0.11 0.77 -35.42
C LYS A 331 -1.18 1.51 -35.73
N VAL A 332 -1.10 2.82 -35.90
CA VAL A 332 -2.26 3.66 -36.22
C VAL A 332 -2.21 4.05 -37.69
N PRO A 333 -3.27 3.79 -38.48
CA PRO A 333 -3.32 4.23 -39.88
C PRO A 333 -3.18 5.74 -40.00
N ALA A 334 -2.39 6.22 -40.96
CA ALA A 334 -2.19 7.65 -41.19
C ALA A 334 -3.50 8.37 -41.57
N SER A 335 -4.43 7.68 -42.24
CA SER A 335 -5.78 8.19 -42.54
C SER A 335 -6.60 8.54 -41.31
N GLN A 336 -6.20 8.09 -40.12
CA GLN A 336 -6.85 8.38 -38.84
C GLN A 336 -6.11 9.45 -38.04
N LEU A 337 -5.02 10.04 -38.55
CA LEU A 337 -4.15 10.92 -37.79
C LEU A 337 -4.18 12.36 -38.30
N HIS A 338 -4.38 13.27 -37.35
CA HIS A 338 -4.31 14.70 -37.60
C HIS A 338 -3.42 15.37 -36.56
N MET A 339 -2.88 16.54 -36.88
CA MET A 339 -2.20 17.38 -35.91
C MET A 339 -3.01 18.65 -35.66
N ARG A 340 -3.40 18.84 -34.41
CA ARG A 340 -4.11 20.02 -33.91
C ARG A 340 -3.14 20.99 -33.25
N MET A 341 -3.43 22.27 -33.37
CA MET A 341 -2.71 23.31 -32.65
C MET A 341 -3.33 23.57 -31.28
N VAL A 342 -2.52 23.46 -30.23
CA VAL A 342 -2.86 23.88 -28.87
C VAL A 342 -1.92 25.01 -28.51
N ASN A 343 -2.42 26.24 -28.52
CA ASN A 343 -1.60 27.46 -28.52
C ASN A 343 -0.56 27.43 -29.65
N ASP A 344 0.72 27.38 -29.32
CA ASP A 344 1.88 27.31 -30.21
C ASP A 344 2.42 25.88 -30.41
N THR A 345 1.85 24.88 -29.72
CA THR A 345 2.31 23.49 -29.74
C THR A 345 1.42 22.64 -30.64
N GLY A 346 2.04 21.83 -31.51
CA GLY A 346 1.32 20.84 -32.31
C GLY A 346 1.15 19.52 -31.55
N VAL A 347 -0.08 19.00 -31.47
CA VAL A 347 -0.40 17.72 -30.82
C VAL A 347 -1.03 16.75 -31.81
N LEU A 348 -0.58 15.49 -31.78
CA LEU A 348 -1.09 14.43 -32.66
C LEU A 348 -2.40 13.88 -32.07
N ILE A 349 -3.48 13.87 -32.84
CA ILE A 349 -4.80 13.37 -32.47
C ILE A 349 -5.21 12.25 -33.43
N ASP A 350 -6.04 11.33 -32.96
CA ASP A 350 -6.64 10.31 -33.82
C ASP A 350 -8.10 10.63 -34.22
N SER A 351 -8.69 9.75 -35.03
CA SER A 351 -10.07 9.89 -35.53
C SER A 351 -11.17 9.90 -34.46
N THR A 352 -10.85 9.60 -33.20
CA THR A 352 -11.82 9.69 -32.09
C THR A 352 -11.98 11.12 -31.56
N ILE A 353 -11.08 12.04 -31.93
CA ILE A 353 -11.20 13.47 -31.65
C ILE A 353 -11.93 14.15 -32.82
N PRO A 354 -13.02 14.90 -32.59
CA PRO A 354 -13.78 15.55 -33.67
C PRO A 354 -12.88 16.50 -34.47
N HIS A 355 -12.83 16.35 -35.79
CA HIS A 355 -12.00 17.17 -36.67
C HIS A 355 -12.37 18.66 -36.61
N GLU A 356 -11.37 19.54 -36.56
CA GLU A 356 -11.49 20.99 -36.60
C GLU A 356 -10.88 21.56 -37.89
N GLU A 357 -11.36 22.74 -38.33
CA GLU A 357 -10.99 23.37 -39.61
C GLU A 357 -9.46 23.57 -39.80
N ASN A 358 -8.73 23.74 -38.71
CA ASN A 358 -7.27 23.99 -38.73
C ASN A 358 -6.41 22.74 -38.49
N ASP A 359 -7.02 21.56 -38.37
CA ASP A 359 -6.28 20.32 -38.19
C ASP A 359 -5.53 19.92 -39.45
N LYS A 360 -4.24 19.59 -39.30
CA LYS A 360 -3.39 19.18 -40.42
C LYS A 360 -3.35 17.67 -40.54
N THR A 361 -3.72 17.13 -41.70
CA THR A 361 -3.59 15.70 -42.00
C THR A 361 -2.13 15.26 -41.96
N ILE A 362 -1.89 14.06 -41.42
CA ILE A 362 -0.57 13.43 -41.29
C ILE A 362 -0.50 12.19 -42.18
N GLY A 363 0.56 12.08 -42.98
CA GLY A 363 0.83 10.93 -43.84
C GLY A 363 -0.13 10.75 -45.02
N ALA A 364 0.01 9.62 -45.72
CA ALA A 364 -0.88 9.15 -46.77
C ALA A 364 -1.60 7.86 -46.33
N ASP A 365 -2.79 7.58 -46.86
CA ASP A 365 -3.70 6.51 -46.39
C ASP A 365 -3.08 5.10 -46.28
N SER A 366 -2.04 4.81 -47.08
CA SER A 366 -1.34 3.52 -47.06
C SER A 366 -0.27 3.39 -45.98
N GLN A 367 -0.07 4.41 -45.16
CA GLN A 367 1.01 4.49 -44.16
C GLN A 367 0.51 4.27 -42.73
N PHE A 368 1.43 3.90 -41.84
CA PHE A 368 1.13 3.68 -40.42
C PHE A 368 2.09 4.47 -39.53
N PHE A 369 1.57 5.07 -38.48
CA PHE A 369 2.35 5.53 -37.34
C PHE A 369 2.57 4.35 -36.39
N THR A 370 3.82 3.91 -36.25
CA THR A 370 4.17 2.79 -35.36
C THR A 370 4.90 3.32 -34.13
N TYR A 371 4.37 3.04 -32.94
CA TYR A 371 4.99 3.45 -31.68
C TYR A 371 4.91 2.38 -30.59
N GLY A 372 5.82 2.47 -29.62
CA GLY A 372 5.81 1.61 -28.45
C GLY A 372 4.79 2.08 -27.41
N LYS A 373 3.73 1.30 -27.20
CA LYS A 373 2.61 1.64 -26.31
C LYS A 373 2.93 1.42 -24.83
N GLU A 374 3.75 0.43 -24.51
CA GLU A 374 4.16 0.11 -23.15
C GLU A 374 5.59 -0.41 -23.16
N LEU A 375 6.46 0.06 -22.26
CA LEU A 375 7.86 -0.39 -22.17
C LEU A 375 7.99 -1.68 -21.38
N ASP A 376 8.82 -2.60 -21.88
CA ASP A 376 9.28 -3.75 -21.12
C ASP A 376 10.49 -3.34 -20.27
N VAL A 377 10.22 -2.86 -19.06
CA VAL A 377 11.25 -2.33 -18.15
C VAL A 377 12.31 -3.39 -17.81
N VAL A 378 11.90 -4.66 -17.66
CA VAL A 378 12.83 -5.76 -17.35
C VAL A 378 13.79 -5.99 -18.51
N PHE A 379 13.30 -6.01 -19.75
CA PHE A 379 14.16 -6.16 -20.92
C PHE A 379 15.07 -4.94 -21.11
N PHE A 380 14.52 -3.72 -21.03
CA PHE A 380 15.29 -2.48 -21.12
C PHE A 380 16.44 -2.46 -20.12
N THR A 381 16.15 -2.68 -18.85
CA THR A 381 17.15 -2.61 -17.77
C THR A 381 18.18 -3.73 -17.92
N SER A 382 17.74 -4.97 -18.21
CA SER A 382 18.67 -6.08 -18.39
C SER A 382 19.63 -5.85 -19.55
N LEU A 383 19.16 -5.27 -20.66
CA LEU A 383 20.00 -4.96 -21.81
C LEU A 383 21.02 -3.86 -21.49
N LEU A 384 20.57 -2.78 -20.84
CA LEU A 384 21.43 -1.67 -20.45
C LEU A 384 22.55 -2.13 -19.50
N HIS A 385 22.21 -2.91 -18.47
CA HIS A 385 23.17 -3.42 -17.49
C HIS A 385 24.09 -4.48 -18.09
N PHE A 386 23.58 -5.34 -18.99
CA PHE A 386 24.41 -6.30 -19.73
C PHE A 386 25.50 -5.59 -20.54
N ILE A 387 25.16 -4.52 -21.27
CA ILE A 387 26.12 -3.73 -22.04
C ILE A 387 27.15 -3.08 -21.10
N ALA A 388 26.71 -2.49 -19.99
CA ALA A 388 27.62 -1.87 -19.01
C ALA A 388 28.60 -2.88 -18.41
N LEU A 389 28.15 -4.09 -18.05
CA LEU A 389 29.00 -5.17 -17.55
C LEU A 389 29.96 -5.70 -18.61
N GLN A 390 29.51 -5.82 -19.86
CA GLN A 390 30.39 -6.24 -20.95
C GLN A 390 31.45 -5.19 -21.31
N ALA A 391 31.20 -3.92 -21.01
CA ALA A 391 32.19 -2.86 -21.22
C ALA A 391 33.32 -2.87 -20.18
N LEU A 392 33.16 -3.59 -19.06
CA LEU A 392 34.12 -3.59 -17.97
C LEU A 392 35.46 -4.25 -18.35
N PRO A 393 36.57 -3.81 -17.73
CA PRO A 393 37.85 -4.52 -17.81
C PRO A 393 37.70 -6.00 -17.42
N ASN A 394 38.55 -6.88 -18.00
CA ASN A 394 38.41 -8.33 -17.84
C ASN A 394 38.37 -8.79 -16.37
N GLU A 395 39.19 -8.22 -15.50
CA GLU A 395 39.22 -8.56 -14.07
C GLU A 395 37.88 -8.22 -13.37
N GLU A 396 37.35 -7.02 -13.61
CA GLU A 396 36.07 -6.60 -13.05
C GLU A 396 34.88 -7.35 -13.65
N LYS A 397 34.97 -7.69 -14.94
CA LYS A 397 33.97 -8.49 -15.64
C LYS A 397 33.91 -9.90 -15.06
N GLU A 398 35.06 -10.54 -14.81
CA GLU A 398 35.09 -11.88 -14.19
C GLU A 398 34.55 -11.82 -12.76
N ALA A 399 34.89 -10.79 -11.98
CA ALA A 399 34.34 -10.59 -10.64
C ALA A 399 32.80 -10.45 -10.63
N LYS A 400 32.20 -9.96 -11.72
CA LYS A 400 30.75 -9.77 -11.88
C LYS A 400 30.11 -10.77 -12.86
N LYS A 401 30.77 -11.88 -13.16
CA LYS A 401 30.31 -12.88 -14.14
C LYS A 401 28.92 -13.45 -13.85
N ASN A 402 28.60 -13.69 -12.58
CA ASN A 402 27.29 -14.21 -12.20
C ASN A 402 26.16 -13.23 -12.55
N LEU A 403 26.35 -11.93 -12.30
CA LEU A 403 25.41 -10.88 -12.72
C LEU A 403 25.28 -10.81 -14.24
N LEU A 404 26.41 -10.84 -14.95
CA LEU A 404 26.43 -10.85 -16.40
C LEU A 404 25.61 -12.02 -16.97
N MET A 405 25.77 -13.22 -16.40
CA MET A 405 25.00 -14.39 -16.78
C MET A 405 23.51 -14.26 -16.46
N CYS A 406 23.15 -13.66 -15.31
CA CYS A 406 21.74 -13.42 -14.97
C CYS A 406 21.06 -12.54 -16.02
N TYR A 407 21.66 -11.40 -16.38
CA TYR A 407 21.09 -10.53 -17.41
C TYR A 407 21.05 -11.20 -18.78
N LYS A 408 22.09 -11.96 -19.14
CA LYS A 408 22.09 -12.76 -20.37
C LYS A 408 20.90 -13.72 -20.43
N THR A 409 20.65 -14.49 -19.36
CA THR A 409 19.51 -15.40 -19.27
C THR A 409 18.17 -14.67 -19.38
N ILE A 410 18.02 -13.50 -18.76
CA ILE A 410 16.78 -12.71 -18.89
C ILE A 410 16.56 -12.31 -20.36
N LEU A 411 17.59 -11.85 -21.06
CA LEU A 411 17.51 -11.46 -22.47
C LEU A 411 17.14 -12.65 -23.37
N GLU A 412 17.73 -13.83 -23.12
CA GLU A 412 17.40 -15.08 -23.83
C GLU A 412 15.94 -15.50 -23.60
N LEU A 413 15.47 -15.48 -22.34
CA LEU A 413 14.09 -15.82 -22.00
C LEU A 413 13.09 -14.83 -22.59
N LYS A 414 13.40 -13.53 -22.57
CA LYS A 414 12.57 -12.48 -23.20
C LYS A 414 12.51 -12.65 -24.72
N SER A 415 13.62 -13.01 -25.36
CA SER A 415 13.65 -13.34 -26.80
C SER A 415 12.75 -14.53 -27.12
N ARG A 416 12.86 -15.61 -26.34
CA ARG A 416 11.99 -16.79 -26.50
C ARG A 416 10.52 -16.43 -26.28
N LEU A 417 10.19 -15.66 -25.24
CA LEU A 417 8.82 -15.21 -24.97
C LEU A 417 8.26 -14.37 -26.12
N TYR A 418 9.06 -13.45 -26.67
CA TYR A 418 8.67 -12.63 -27.81
C TYR A 418 8.34 -13.48 -29.04
N HIS A 419 9.22 -14.42 -29.41
CA HIS A 419 8.98 -15.33 -30.53
C HIS A 419 7.77 -16.23 -30.30
N LEU A 420 7.58 -16.72 -29.07
CA LEU A 420 6.43 -17.54 -28.71
C LEU A 420 5.11 -16.77 -28.89
N LYS A 421 5.05 -15.51 -28.46
CA LYS A 421 3.86 -14.65 -28.61
C LYS A 421 3.52 -14.27 -30.06
N GLN A 422 4.46 -14.40 -31.00
CA GLN A 422 4.19 -14.16 -32.43
C GLN A 422 3.53 -15.36 -33.13
N ASN A 423 3.63 -16.56 -32.57
CA ASN A 423 3.04 -17.77 -33.15
C ASN A 423 1.58 -17.90 -32.68
N GLN A 424 0.60 -17.79 -33.58
CA GLN A 424 -0.85 -17.75 -33.27
C GLN A 424 -1.41 -19.05 -32.62
N GLU A 425 -0.66 -20.16 -32.62
CA GLU A 425 -1.02 -21.44 -31.99
C GLU A 425 -0.40 -21.60 -30.58
N THR A 426 -0.44 -20.56 -29.75
CA THR A 426 0.33 -20.54 -28.50
C THR A 426 -0.32 -21.32 -27.35
N SER A 427 0.45 -22.18 -26.69
CA SER A 427 0.07 -22.74 -25.38
C SER A 427 0.21 -21.67 -24.29
N LYS A 428 -0.92 -21.23 -23.71
CA LYS A 428 -0.97 -20.28 -22.59
C LYS A 428 -0.07 -20.72 -21.41
N ILE A 429 0.05 -22.04 -21.20
CA ILE A 429 0.87 -22.64 -20.14
C ILE A 429 2.36 -22.36 -20.34
N GLU A 430 2.87 -22.49 -21.58
CA GLU A 430 4.29 -22.27 -21.87
C GLU A 430 4.68 -20.79 -21.70
N SER A 431 3.81 -19.87 -22.14
CA SER A 431 4.00 -18.43 -21.93
C SER A 431 4.04 -18.09 -20.44
N THR A 432 3.10 -18.61 -19.65
CA THR A 432 3.06 -18.37 -18.19
C THR A 432 4.32 -18.94 -17.50
N ASN A 433 4.80 -20.12 -17.92
CA ASN A 433 6.02 -20.70 -17.37
C ASN A 433 7.26 -19.86 -17.68
N LEU A 434 7.37 -19.29 -18.89
CA LEU A 434 8.47 -18.38 -19.24
C LEU A 434 8.40 -17.07 -18.49
N GLU A 435 7.21 -16.48 -18.33
CA GLU A 435 7.01 -15.26 -17.55
C GLU A 435 7.42 -15.47 -16.08
N GLN A 436 7.10 -16.62 -15.50
CA GLN A 436 7.54 -16.97 -14.15
C GLN A 436 9.07 -17.13 -14.05
N GLN A 437 9.72 -17.77 -15.04
CA GLN A 437 11.18 -17.88 -15.08
C GLN A 437 11.86 -16.51 -15.19
N ILE A 438 11.31 -15.61 -16.03
CA ILE A 438 11.79 -14.22 -16.16
C ILE A 438 11.64 -13.49 -14.83
N LYS A 439 10.50 -13.62 -14.15
CA LYS A 439 10.26 -12.99 -12.85
C LYS A 439 11.28 -13.45 -11.80
N SER A 440 11.53 -14.76 -11.71
CA SER A 440 12.53 -15.30 -10.79
C SER A 440 13.96 -14.84 -11.15
N ALA A 441 14.34 -14.87 -12.43
CA ALA A 441 15.67 -14.42 -12.86
C ALA A 441 15.87 -12.91 -12.59
N TRP A 442 14.83 -12.10 -12.82
CA TRP A 442 14.83 -10.68 -12.50
C TRP A 442 15.06 -10.42 -11.01
N ALA A 443 14.32 -11.11 -10.14
CA ALA A 443 14.50 -10.97 -8.70
C ALA A 443 15.90 -11.41 -8.24
N THR A 444 16.44 -12.51 -8.78
CA THR A 444 17.83 -12.94 -8.55
C THR A 444 18.83 -11.85 -8.95
N ALA A 445 18.65 -11.21 -10.11
CA ALA A 445 19.49 -10.10 -10.54
C ALA A 445 19.39 -8.92 -9.57
N CYS A 446 18.19 -8.55 -9.13
CA CYS A 446 17.98 -7.46 -8.16
C CYS A 446 18.66 -7.70 -6.82
N PHE A 447 18.52 -8.89 -6.24
CA PHE A 447 19.20 -9.21 -4.99
C PHE A 447 20.72 -9.28 -5.16
N SER A 448 21.19 -9.78 -6.31
CA SER A 448 22.62 -9.79 -6.63
C SER A 448 23.20 -8.37 -6.77
N GLU A 449 22.47 -7.45 -7.40
CA GLU A 449 22.86 -6.03 -7.50
C GLU A 449 22.85 -5.35 -6.13
N LEU A 450 21.85 -5.64 -5.29
CA LEU A 450 21.82 -5.15 -3.91
C LEU A 450 23.04 -5.65 -3.12
N GLN A 451 23.41 -6.92 -3.29
CA GLN A 451 24.60 -7.48 -2.66
C GLN A 451 25.88 -6.74 -3.09
N GLN A 452 26.02 -6.37 -4.37
CA GLN A 452 27.15 -5.57 -4.85
C GLN A 452 27.15 -4.16 -4.22
N GLN A 453 25.99 -3.50 -4.14
CA GLN A 453 25.84 -2.19 -3.51
C GLN A 453 26.26 -2.21 -2.03
N LEU A 454 25.87 -3.26 -1.30
CA LEU A 454 26.26 -3.45 0.10
C LEU A 454 27.75 -3.79 0.24
N SER A 455 28.30 -4.58 -0.68
CA SER A 455 29.73 -4.91 -0.68
C SER A 455 30.60 -3.66 -0.88
N LEU A 456 30.15 -2.72 -1.72
CA LEU A 456 30.81 -1.43 -1.90
C LEU A 456 30.84 -0.59 -0.61
N ILE A 457 29.78 -0.65 0.20
CA ILE A 457 29.73 0.02 1.52
C ILE A 457 30.61 -0.71 2.53
N ALA A 458 30.60 -2.05 2.53
CA ALA A 458 31.39 -2.88 3.44
C ALA A 458 32.91 -2.70 3.25
N GLN A 459 33.36 -2.33 2.04
CA GLN A 459 34.77 -1.98 1.76
C GLN A 459 35.23 -0.67 2.43
N GLY A 460 34.30 0.15 2.92
CA GLY A 460 34.58 1.21 3.90
C GLY A 460 34.92 2.59 3.34
N ASN A 461 34.99 2.81 2.03
CA ASN A 461 35.27 4.14 1.43
C ASN A 461 34.67 4.33 0.00
N PRO A 462 33.35 4.21 -0.21
CA PRO A 462 32.76 4.61 -1.49
C PRO A 462 33.04 6.09 -1.79
N SER A 463 33.26 6.43 -3.07
CA SER A 463 33.45 7.82 -3.51
C SER A 463 32.26 8.70 -3.13
N ASN A 464 32.45 10.01 -3.01
CA ASN A 464 31.36 10.94 -2.64
C ASN A 464 30.14 10.84 -3.58
N ASP A 465 30.38 10.62 -4.87
CA ASP A 465 29.31 10.45 -5.84
C ASP A 465 28.63 9.07 -5.71
N ALA A 466 29.38 8.01 -5.39
CA ALA A 466 28.80 6.71 -5.09
C ALA A 466 27.95 6.76 -3.81
N GLN A 467 28.45 7.43 -2.77
CA GLN A 467 27.68 7.69 -1.53
C GLN A 467 26.39 8.45 -1.83
N TYR A 468 26.45 9.45 -2.71
CA TYR A 468 25.27 10.23 -3.10
C TYR A 468 24.19 9.35 -3.74
N VAL A 469 24.56 8.51 -4.72
CA VAL A 469 23.64 7.56 -5.38
C VAL A 469 23.16 6.47 -4.42
N LEU A 470 23.98 6.08 -3.45
CA LEU A 470 23.60 5.14 -2.37
C LEU A 470 22.75 5.79 -1.26
N GLY A 471 22.37 7.07 -1.41
CA GLY A 471 21.41 7.75 -0.54
C GLY A 471 22.03 8.44 0.67
N SER A 472 23.27 8.91 0.61
CA SER A 472 23.91 9.63 1.74
C SER A 472 23.18 10.93 2.13
N HIS A 473 22.51 11.57 1.16
CA HIS A 473 21.74 12.80 1.34
C HIS A 473 20.22 12.56 1.46
N SER A 474 19.77 11.30 1.51
CA SER A 474 18.37 10.96 1.75
C SER A 474 17.93 11.52 3.12
N THR A 475 16.77 12.17 3.16
CA THR A 475 16.16 12.68 4.40
C THR A 475 15.69 11.55 5.31
N SER A 476 15.39 10.38 4.73
CA SER A 476 14.99 9.14 5.42
C SER A 476 16.16 8.15 5.53
N PHE A 477 15.90 6.85 5.53
CA PHE A 477 16.94 5.82 5.45
C PHE A 477 17.65 5.84 4.08
N GLY A 478 18.85 5.25 4.02
CA GLY A 478 19.67 5.15 2.82
C GLY A 478 20.79 4.13 3.02
N LEU A 479 21.19 3.40 1.97
CA LEU A 479 22.21 2.35 2.07
C LEU A 479 23.55 2.91 2.56
N ALA A 480 23.92 4.12 2.10
CA ALA A 480 25.14 4.81 2.53
C ALA A 480 25.20 5.13 4.04
N LYS A 481 24.08 5.01 4.77
CA LYS A 481 24.02 5.23 6.23
C LYS A 481 24.37 3.97 7.04
N LEU A 482 24.49 2.82 6.39
CA LEU A 482 24.93 1.58 7.04
C LEU A 482 26.43 1.67 7.37
N THR A 483 26.81 1.20 8.55
CA THR A 483 28.23 0.96 8.85
C THR A 483 28.77 -0.20 8.00
N ALA A 484 30.10 -0.31 7.87
CA ALA A 484 30.72 -1.40 7.13
C ALA A 484 30.31 -2.79 7.65
N GLU A 485 30.23 -2.95 8.98
CA GLU A 485 29.77 -4.18 9.66
C GLU A 485 28.29 -4.49 9.36
N GLN A 486 27.43 -3.48 9.34
CA GLN A 486 26.02 -3.65 8.99
C GLN A 486 25.85 -4.04 7.52
N ALA A 487 26.54 -3.37 6.61
CA ALA A 487 26.50 -3.70 5.20
C ALA A 487 27.04 -5.12 4.92
N LYS A 488 28.11 -5.53 5.61
CA LYS A 488 28.68 -6.88 5.52
C LYS A 488 27.71 -7.96 5.99
N SER A 489 27.10 -7.79 7.16
CA SER A 489 26.16 -8.77 7.72
C SER A 489 24.86 -8.86 6.90
N LEU A 490 24.35 -7.74 6.38
CA LEU A 490 23.20 -7.73 5.46
C LEU A 490 23.53 -8.37 4.10
N SER A 491 24.72 -8.12 3.55
CA SER A 491 25.22 -8.77 2.34
C SER A 491 25.32 -10.29 2.51
N ALA A 492 25.74 -10.76 3.69
CA ALA A 492 25.78 -12.18 4.02
C ALA A 492 24.37 -12.81 4.09
N LEU A 493 23.37 -12.10 4.61
CA LEU A 493 21.98 -12.56 4.59
C LEU A 493 21.47 -12.71 3.15
N ILE A 494 21.72 -11.72 2.29
CA ILE A 494 21.33 -11.78 0.88
C ILE A 494 22.06 -12.92 0.16
N ALA A 495 23.34 -13.16 0.48
CA ALA A 495 24.07 -14.32 -0.04
C ALA A 495 23.34 -15.63 0.27
N SER A 496 22.92 -15.80 1.53
CA SER A 496 22.20 -17.00 1.96
C SER A 496 20.83 -17.15 1.30
N ILE A 497 20.11 -16.05 1.06
CA ILE A 497 18.86 -16.06 0.29
C ILE A 497 19.13 -16.52 -1.15
N LEU A 498 20.17 -15.98 -1.80
CA LEU A 498 20.54 -16.37 -3.16
C LEU A 498 20.98 -17.85 -3.23
N GLU A 499 21.78 -18.32 -2.28
CA GLU A 499 22.20 -19.73 -2.17
C GLU A 499 21.00 -20.67 -2.01
N TRP A 500 20.10 -20.34 -1.07
CA TRP A 500 18.87 -21.07 -0.84
C TRP A 500 18.06 -21.19 -2.14
N THR A 501 17.90 -20.10 -2.90
CA THR A 501 17.11 -20.14 -4.15
C THR A 501 17.71 -20.96 -5.29
N ASN A 502 18.99 -21.34 -5.17
CA ASN A 502 19.67 -22.20 -6.12
C ASN A 502 19.58 -23.70 -5.77
N ALA A 503 19.05 -24.06 -4.59
CA ALA A 503 18.83 -25.46 -4.23
C ALA A 503 17.64 -26.09 -4.98
N LYS A 504 17.74 -27.42 -5.23
CA LYS A 504 17.01 -28.11 -6.32
C LYS A 504 15.50 -28.26 -6.18
N ASP A 505 14.89 -27.93 -5.05
CA ASP A 505 13.46 -28.20 -4.78
C ASP A 505 12.69 -26.99 -4.22
N ILE A 506 13.24 -25.77 -4.35
CA ILE A 506 12.65 -24.55 -3.79
C ILE A 506 11.79 -23.80 -4.80
N ASN A 507 10.62 -23.33 -4.35
CA ASN A 507 9.75 -22.47 -5.13
C ASN A 507 10.38 -21.07 -5.29
N LYS A 508 10.98 -20.82 -6.46
CA LYS A 508 11.58 -19.53 -6.82
C LYS A 508 10.58 -18.37 -6.93
N ALA A 509 9.27 -18.61 -6.80
CA ALA A 509 8.28 -17.55 -6.69
C ALA A 509 8.41 -16.72 -5.40
N LEU A 510 9.10 -17.24 -4.38
CA LEU A 510 9.35 -16.54 -3.11
C LEU A 510 10.42 -15.44 -3.20
N LEU A 511 11.19 -15.40 -4.30
CA LEU A 511 12.04 -14.26 -4.64
C LEU A 511 11.17 -13.17 -5.26
N ASP A 512 10.55 -12.35 -4.42
CA ASP A 512 9.68 -11.27 -4.85
C ASP A 512 9.86 -10.00 -3.98
N GLU A 513 9.01 -9.00 -4.21
CA GLU A 513 9.07 -7.75 -3.45
C GLU A 513 8.61 -7.90 -1.99
N ASN A 514 7.93 -8.99 -1.61
CA ASN A 514 7.61 -9.22 -0.20
C ASN A 514 8.87 -9.60 0.58
N LEU A 515 9.74 -10.43 0.00
CA LEU A 515 11.05 -10.70 0.59
C LEU A 515 11.93 -9.44 0.63
N LEU A 516 11.85 -8.59 -0.39
CA LEU A 516 12.55 -7.29 -0.36
C LEU A 516 12.02 -6.39 0.77
N LYS A 517 10.70 -6.30 0.97
CA LYS A 517 10.11 -5.56 2.10
C LYS A 517 10.55 -6.11 3.45
N TRP A 518 10.69 -7.43 3.56
CA TRP A 518 11.25 -8.07 4.74
C TRP A 518 12.70 -7.62 4.97
N ILE A 519 13.58 -7.70 3.95
CA ILE A 519 14.97 -7.20 4.02
C ILE A 519 15.03 -5.70 4.36
N ASN A 520 14.11 -4.92 3.80
CA ASN A 520 13.95 -3.50 4.12
C ASN A 520 13.70 -3.33 5.63
N ALA A 521 12.69 -3.97 6.20
CA ALA A 521 12.42 -3.86 7.64
C ALA A 521 13.65 -4.21 8.52
N ILE A 522 14.43 -5.22 8.12
CA ILE A 522 15.65 -5.61 8.83
C ILE A 522 16.71 -4.52 8.79
N SER A 523 17.00 -3.98 7.62
CA SER A 523 18.09 -3.00 7.53
C SER A 523 17.68 -1.66 8.16
N GLU A 524 16.39 -1.31 8.14
CA GLU A 524 15.86 -0.19 8.91
C GLU A 524 16.05 -0.42 10.42
N TYR A 525 15.74 -1.63 10.93
CA TYR A 525 16.02 -2.00 12.31
C TYR A 525 17.52 -1.90 12.65
N MET A 526 18.39 -2.39 11.77
CA MET A 526 19.85 -2.28 11.94
C MET A 526 20.29 -0.82 12.04
N LEU A 527 19.80 0.06 11.15
CA LEU A 527 20.13 1.49 11.16
C LEU A 527 19.68 2.18 12.46
N VAL A 528 18.48 1.87 12.94
CA VAL A 528 17.93 2.45 14.18
C VAL A 528 18.71 1.97 15.41
N THR A 529 18.96 0.67 15.52
CA THR A 529 19.65 0.08 16.67
C THR A 529 21.17 0.21 16.62
N LYS A 530 21.72 0.58 15.46
CA LYS A 530 23.16 0.63 15.16
C LYS A 530 23.88 -0.72 15.35
N LYS A 531 23.14 -1.84 15.35
CA LYS A 531 23.69 -3.19 15.52
C LYS A 531 23.69 -3.95 14.17
N PRO A 532 24.76 -4.69 13.83
CA PRO A 532 24.77 -5.62 12.70
C PRO A 532 24.06 -6.94 13.04
N LEU A 533 23.76 -7.77 12.04
CA LEU A 533 23.31 -9.15 12.29
C LEU A 533 24.50 -10.00 12.74
N THR A 534 24.33 -10.75 13.84
CA THR A 534 25.37 -11.66 14.34
C THR A 534 25.42 -12.96 13.53
N GLU A 535 26.53 -13.69 13.56
CA GLU A 535 26.64 -15.00 12.87
C GLU A 535 25.60 -16.01 13.38
N ALA A 536 25.28 -15.97 14.67
CA ALA A 536 24.21 -16.77 15.26
C ALA A 536 22.83 -16.41 14.68
N THR A 537 22.60 -15.12 14.38
CA THR A 537 21.38 -14.67 13.72
C THR A 537 21.33 -15.15 12.28
N LEU A 538 22.43 -15.00 11.53
CA LEU A 538 22.51 -15.47 10.14
C LEU A 538 22.30 -16.99 10.04
N THR A 539 22.87 -17.76 10.96
CA THR A 539 22.71 -19.22 11.01
C THR A 539 21.26 -19.64 11.24
N ASP A 540 20.56 -18.97 12.16
CA ASP A 540 19.14 -19.25 12.41
C ASP A 540 18.26 -18.85 11.23
N LEU A 541 18.55 -17.72 10.59
CA LEU A 541 17.85 -17.29 9.38
C LEU A 541 18.05 -18.27 8.23
N ARG A 542 19.28 -18.79 8.03
CA ARG A 542 19.56 -19.87 7.08
C ARG A 542 18.71 -21.11 7.39
N THR A 543 18.70 -21.53 8.65
CA THR A 543 17.91 -22.69 9.10
C THR A 543 16.40 -22.45 8.92
N ALA A 544 15.95 -21.21 9.05
CA ALA A 544 14.55 -20.84 8.85
C ALA A 544 14.15 -20.81 7.37
N LEU A 545 15.06 -20.44 6.46
CA LEU A 545 14.83 -20.53 5.01
C LEU A 545 14.48 -21.96 4.60
N ASP A 546 15.17 -22.96 5.16
CA ASP A 546 14.92 -24.38 4.88
C ASP A 546 13.57 -24.89 5.42
N LYS A 547 12.94 -24.14 6.34
CA LYS A 547 11.66 -24.50 6.98
C LYS A 547 10.45 -23.81 6.35
N ILE A 548 10.64 -22.98 5.32
CA ILE A 548 9.53 -22.28 4.66
C ILE A 548 8.60 -23.31 3.99
N PRO A 549 7.33 -23.43 4.42
CA PRO A 549 6.41 -24.43 3.87
C PRO A 549 5.96 -24.06 2.45
N GLN A 550 5.61 -25.09 1.67
CA GLN A 550 4.83 -24.92 0.43
C GLN A 550 3.34 -24.97 0.81
N PRO A 551 2.52 -23.89 0.67
CA PRO A 551 2.81 -22.61 0.04
C PRO A 551 2.97 -21.38 0.99
N ALA A 552 4.03 -20.60 0.72
CA ALA A 552 4.15 -19.12 0.72
C ALA A 552 3.94 -18.27 1.99
N THR A 553 4.53 -18.64 3.13
CA THR A 553 4.62 -17.75 4.31
C THR A 553 6.08 -17.46 4.68
N LEU A 554 6.42 -16.19 4.94
CA LEU A 554 7.72 -15.79 5.51
C LEU A 554 7.77 -15.99 7.03
N ALA A 555 6.69 -16.52 7.64
CA ALA A 555 6.55 -16.74 9.07
C ALA A 555 7.78 -17.41 9.73
N PRO A 556 8.41 -18.47 9.16
CA PRO A 556 9.61 -19.05 9.78
C PRO A 556 10.78 -18.07 9.86
N LEU A 557 11.01 -17.27 8.81
CA LEU A 557 12.05 -16.23 8.78
C LEU A 557 11.77 -15.12 9.80
N THR A 558 10.53 -14.62 9.81
CA THR A 558 10.10 -13.58 10.75
C THR A 558 10.22 -14.07 12.19
N ALA A 559 9.78 -15.30 12.48
CA ALA A 559 9.91 -15.92 13.80
C ALA A 559 11.37 -16.05 14.24
N ALA A 560 12.24 -16.59 13.39
CA ALA A 560 13.67 -16.74 13.70
C ALA A 560 14.36 -15.39 13.93
N LEU A 561 13.99 -14.36 13.17
CA LEU A 561 14.54 -13.04 13.37
C LEU A 561 14.05 -12.40 14.66
N PHE A 562 12.74 -12.37 14.89
CA PHE A 562 12.15 -11.80 16.10
C PHE A 562 12.71 -12.47 17.36
N TYR A 563 12.91 -13.80 17.32
CA TYR A 563 13.62 -14.53 18.37
C TYR A 563 14.98 -13.90 18.69
N ARG A 564 15.82 -13.66 17.67
CA ARG A 564 17.17 -13.09 17.85
C ARG A 564 17.13 -11.63 18.26
N LEU A 565 16.19 -10.85 17.74
CA LEU A 565 16.04 -9.45 18.11
C LEU A 565 15.66 -9.32 19.58
N ARG A 566 14.72 -10.14 20.09
CA ARG A 566 14.38 -10.17 21.52
C ARG A 566 15.59 -10.52 22.37
N GLU A 567 16.29 -11.59 22.03
CA GLU A 567 17.52 -12.01 22.73
C GLU A 567 18.56 -10.86 22.80
N GLN A 568 18.75 -10.12 21.70
CA GLN A 568 19.69 -8.99 21.64
C GLN A 568 19.25 -7.72 22.39
N LEU A 569 17.94 -7.56 22.61
CA LEU A 569 17.37 -6.41 23.32
C LEU A 569 17.29 -6.65 24.83
N MET A 570 17.35 -7.92 25.26
CA MET A 570 17.30 -8.26 26.68
C MET A 570 18.59 -7.83 27.39
N PRO A 571 18.47 -7.25 28.61
CA PRO A 571 19.60 -6.67 29.32
C PRO A 571 20.58 -7.70 29.93
N SER A 572 20.22 -8.99 29.99
CA SER A 572 21.02 -10.05 30.62
C SER A 572 20.57 -11.47 30.22
N ASP A 573 21.42 -12.47 30.47
CA ASP A 573 21.09 -13.89 30.28
C ASP A 573 19.96 -14.36 31.19
N ASN A 574 19.85 -13.80 32.40
CA ASN A 574 18.78 -14.16 33.32
C ASN A 574 17.41 -13.67 32.83
N ALA A 575 17.32 -12.45 32.28
CA ALA A 575 16.09 -11.99 31.61
C ALA A 575 15.74 -12.86 30.38
N VAL A 576 16.75 -13.26 29.60
CA VAL A 576 16.58 -14.21 28.47
C VAL A 576 16.04 -15.56 28.95
N ASN A 577 16.50 -16.06 30.10
CA ASN A 577 16.02 -17.33 30.65
C ASN A 577 14.56 -17.24 31.13
N LEU A 578 14.16 -16.12 31.73
CA LEU A 578 12.78 -15.91 32.19
C LEU A 578 11.78 -15.91 31.03
N LEU A 579 12.16 -15.43 29.83
CA LEU A 579 11.35 -15.47 28.61
C LEU A 579 11.08 -16.88 28.06
N LYS A 580 11.79 -17.91 28.51
CA LYS A 580 11.70 -19.25 27.91
C LYS A 580 10.35 -19.92 28.22
N GLN A 581 9.79 -20.59 27.22
CA GLN A 581 8.64 -21.48 27.27
C GLN A 581 9.05 -22.89 26.84
N LYS A 582 8.74 -23.91 27.66
CA LYS A 582 9.18 -25.32 27.44
C LYS A 582 10.68 -25.47 27.13
N GLY A 583 11.53 -24.63 27.73
CA GLY A 583 12.97 -24.64 27.52
C GLY A 583 13.50 -23.93 26.27
N ASN A 584 12.63 -23.40 25.40
CA ASN A 584 12.99 -22.56 24.24
C ASN A 584 12.49 -21.12 24.47
N LEU A 585 13.06 -20.09 23.86
CA LEU A 585 12.46 -18.74 23.96
C LEU A 585 11.06 -18.74 23.32
N GLY A 586 10.05 -18.21 24.03
CA GLY A 586 8.65 -18.24 23.59
C GLY A 586 8.44 -17.54 22.25
N LEU A 587 8.02 -18.29 21.21
CA LEU A 587 7.72 -17.74 19.88
C LEU A 587 6.34 -17.10 19.82
N GLU A 588 5.38 -17.59 20.60
CA GLU A 588 3.97 -17.15 20.59
C GLU A 588 3.51 -16.74 21.98
N PHE A 589 3.78 -15.49 22.35
CA PHE A 589 3.01 -14.88 23.44
C PHE A 589 1.65 -14.54 22.87
N LYS A 590 0.61 -15.25 23.32
CA LYS A 590 -0.73 -15.25 22.71
C LYS A 590 -1.39 -13.87 22.53
N ARG A 591 -0.84 -12.77 23.04
CA ARG A 591 -1.35 -11.40 22.79
C ARG A 591 -0.33 -10.25 22.70
N THR A 592 0.94 -10.37 23.15
CA THR A 592 1.67 -9.15 23.55
C THR A 592 3.23 -9.22 23.60
N GLY A 593 3.88 -10.18 22.94
CA GLY A 593 5.32 -10.46 23.13
C GLY A 593 6.36 -9.63 22.36
N ASN A 594 5.94 -8.62 21.60
CA ASN A 594 6.84 -7.78 20.78
C ASN A 594 6.95 -6.33 21.26
N SER A 595 6.43 -6.05 22.43
CA SER A 595 6.32 -4.71 23.00
C SER A 595 7.68 -4.02 23.07
N LEU A 596 8.73 -4.73 23.54
CA LEU A 596 10.08 -4.18 23.60
C LEU A 596 10.66 -3.86 22.22
N ILE A 597 10.44 -4.70 21.21
CA ILE A 597 10.95 -4.48 19.83
C ILE A 597 10.30 -3.23 19.24
N TYR A 598 8.98 -3.12 19.33
CA TYR A 598 8.24 -1.99 18.77
C TYR A 598 8.50 -0.69 19.52
N ALA A 599 8.70 -0.76 20.83
CA ALA A 599 9.16 0.36 21.61
C ALA A 599 10.55 0.81 21.16
N GLU A 600 11.51 -0.11 21.00
CA GLU A 600 12.87 0.26 20.58
C GLU A 600 12.90 0.97 19.22
N LEU A 601 12.12 0.47 18.26
CA LEU A 601 11.96 1.10 16.94
C LEU A 601 11.35 2.51 17.06
N SER A 602 10.28 2.65 17.85
CA SER A 602 9.55 3.92 18.03
C SER A 602 10.40 4.97 18.75
N LEU A 603 11.12 4.57 19.81
CA LEU A 603 12.01 5.44 20.56
C LEU A 603 13.21 5.93 19.72
N GLY A 604 13.65 5.12 18.76
CA GLY A 604 14.62 5.50 17.74
C GLY A 604 14.08 6.45 16.66
N GLY A 605 12.81 6.86 16.75
CA GLY A 605 12.14 7.75 15.81
C GLY A 605 11.59 7.05 14.57
N ASN A 606 11.66 5.72 14.49
CA ASN A 606 11.12 4.94 13.37
C ASN A 606 9.73 4.40 13.72
N LEU A 607 8.71 5.15 13.30
CA LEU A 607 7.32 4.71 13.37
C LEU A 607 6.89 3.95 12.10
N SER A 608 7.63 4.01 11.00
CA SER A 608 7.18 3.39 9.74
C SER A 608 7.24 1.86 9.75
N ILE A 609 8.08 1.23 10.57
CA ILE A 609 8.09 -0.23 10.68
C ILE A 609 6.88 -0.74 11.49
N PRO A 610 6.68 -0.33 12.76
CA PRO A 610 5.51 -0.77 13.52
C PRO A 610 4.19 -0.20 13.00
N PHE A 611 4.23 0.99 12.36
CA PHE A 611 3.07 1.73 11.82
C PHE A 611 3.28 2.12 10.34
N PRO A 612 3.28 1.18 9.40
CA PRO A 612 3.66 1.40 7.99
C PRO A 612 2.64 2.19 7.17
N LYS A 613 1.37 2.16 7.56
CA LYS A 613 0.35 3.09 7.08
C LYS A 613 0.46 4.48 7.74
N GLY A 614 1.57 4.71 8.45
CA GLY A 614 1.76 5.78 9.41
C GLY A 614 0.89 5.59 10.65
N VAL A 615 1.18 6.37 11.68
CA VAL A 615 0.15 6.75 12.66
C VAL A 615 -0.65 7.90 12.05
N SER A 616 -1.40 7.59 10.99
CA SER A 616 -2.16 8.55 10.20
C SER A 616 -3.46 8.91 10.92
N GLY A 617 -3.74 10.20 11.07
CA GLY A 617 -4.95 10.70 11.75
C GLY A 617 -4.82 11.01 13.25
N ILE A 618 -3.65 10.81 13.86
CA ILE A 618 -3.43 11.09 15.28
C ILE A 618 -2.70 12.40 15.55
N SER A 619 -2.89 12.99 16.74
CA SER A 619 -2.21 14.23 17.11
C SER A 619 -0.69 14.08 17.28
N GLU A 620 0.03 15.19 17.10
CA GLU A 620 1.47 15.27 17.40
C GLU A 620 1.76 14.90 18.86
N GLY A 621 0.87 15.25 19.79
CA GLY A 621 0.98 14.88 21.20
C GLY A 621 1.03 13.36 21.41
N TYR A 622 0.21 12.61 20.68
CA TYR A 622 0.21 11.15 20.78
C TYR A 622 1.45 10.53 20.11
N ARG A 623 1.95 11.09 18.99
CA ARG A 623 3.25 10.69 18.42
C ARG A 623 4.40 10.94 19.39
N ASN A 624 4.39 12.07 20.09
CA ASN A 624 5.39 12.41 21.10
C ASN A 624 5.34 11.46 22.30
N LEU A 625 4.16 10.96 22.66
CA LEU A 625 3.97 9.94 23.70
C LEU A 625 4.59 8.59 23.27
N LEU A 626 4.25 8.09 22.07
CA LEU A 626 4.79 6.81 21.58
C LEU A 626 6.31 6.81 21.39
N THR A 627 6.88 7.95 21.01
CA THR A 627 8.33 8.13 20.85
C THR A 627 9.04 8.55 22.13
N LEU A 628 8.29 8.77 23.23
CA LEU A 628 8.75 9.38 24.48
C LEU A 628 9.64 10.62 24.24
N LYS A 629 9.30 11.42 23.22
CA LYS A 629 10.13 12.56 22.76
C LYS A 629 10.39 13.57 23.88
N ASN A 630 9.42 13.74 24.76
CA ASN A 630 9.45 14.70 25.87
C ASN A 630 9.91 14.08 27.22
N HIS A 631 10.59 12.92 27.19
CA HIS A 631 11.16 12.26 28.37
C HIS A 631 12.69 12.30 28.36
N SER A 632 13.31 12.26 29.55
CA SER A 632 14.76 12.10 29.72
C SER A 632 15.24 10.73 29.26
N GLU A 633 16.55 10.59 28.98
CA GLU A 633 17.14 9.30 28.64
C GLU A 633 17.03 8.28 29.78
N THR A 634 17.09 8.72 31.04
CA THR A 634 16.84 7.89 32.23
C THR A 634 15.42 7.30 32.21
N ASN A 635 14.39 8.09 31.86
CA ASN A 635 13.01 7.60 31.75
C ASN A 635 12.85 6.59 30.62
N LYS A 636 13.48 6.85 29.46
CA LYS A 636 13.47 5.91 28.33
C LYS A 636 14.18 4.61 28.67
N LEU A 637 15.29 4.67 29.41
CA LEU A 637 15.99 3.48 29.91
C LEU A 637 15.13 2.69 30.89
N ALA A 638 14.52 3.36 31.87
CA ALA A 638 13.60 2.71 32.82
C ALA A 638 12.43 2.02 32.11
N PHE A 639 11.85 2.68 31.10
CA PHE A 639 10.78 2.13 30.27
C PHE A 639 11.22 0.88 29.50
N ARG A 640 12.42 0.89 28.90
CA ARG A 640 13.01 -0.29 28.23
C ARG A 640 13.22 -1.45 29.18
N LEU A 641 13.80 -1.20 30.36
CA LEU A 641 14.01 -2.23 31.39
C LEU A 641 12.67 -2.83 31.85
N HIS A 642 11.66 -1.97 32.04
CA HIS A 642 10.32 -2.41 32.40
C HIS A 642 9.68 -3.28 31.32
N LEU A 643 9.74 -2.88 30.04
CA LEU A 643 9.23 -3.71 28.95
C LEU A 643 9.99 -5.04 28.81
N ALA A 644 11.30 -5.06 29.04
CA ALA A 644 12.09 -6.28 29.05
C ALA A 644 11.65 -7.24 30.17
N ILE A 645 11.44 -6.72 31.39
CA ILE A 645 10.91 -7.48 32.52
C ILE A 645 9.51 -8.00 32.23
N HIS A 646 8.66 -7.14 31.68
CA HIS A 646 7.28 -7.46 31.38
C HIS A 646 7.17 -8.57 30.32
N ASP A 647 7.91 -8.45 29.21
CA ASP A 647 7.98 -9.50 28.19
C ASP A 647 8.56 -10.80 28.81
N ALA A 648 9.57 -10.70 29.68
CA ALA A 648 10.15 -11.84 30.40
C ALA A 648 9.17 -12.53 31.36
N GLY A 649 8.30 -11.76 32.02
CA GLY A 649 7.26 -12.27 32.92
C GLY A 649 6.23 -13.18 32.26
N LYS A 650 6.11 -13.13 30.94
CA LYS A 650 5.18 -13.96 30.16
C LYS A 650 5.70 -15.36 29.86
N GLY A 651 6.98 -15.65 30.18
CA GLY A 651 7.56 -16.97 30.02
C GLY A 651 6.97 -18.00 31.00
N ASP A 652 7.27 -19.28 30.77
CA ASP A 652 6.71 -20.37 31.58
C ASP A 652 7.32 -20.42 33.00
N VAL A 653 8.49 -19.82 33.19
CA VAL A 653 9.25 -19.91 34.45
C VAL A 653 8.44 -19.34 35.61
N ILE A 654 8.13 -18.04 35.57
CA ILE A 654 7.41 -17.35 36.67
C ILE A 654 6.00 -17.93 36.86
N LYS A 655 5.32 -18.25 35.75
CA LYS A 655 3.96 -18.82 35.79
C LYS A 655 3.91 -20.19 36.47
N ASN A 656 4.93 -21.02 36.29
CA ASN A 656 5.00 -22.33 36.94
C ASN A 656 5.55 -22.25 38.36
N ASP A 657 6.35 -21.22 38.63
CA ASP A 657 7.07 -21.04 39.89
C ASP A 657 6.25 -20.30 40.95
N VAL A 658 5.17 -19.61 40.58
CA VAL A 658 4.26 -18.97 41.54
C VAL A 658 2.87 -19.58 41.48
N LYS A 659 2.38 -20.06 42.62
CA LYS A 659 1.03 -20.63 42.75
C LYS A 659 0.30 -20.15 44.00
N LEU A 660 -1.02 -20.22 43.96
CA LEU A 660 -1.90 -19.80 45.05
C LEU A 660 -2.67 -21.00 45.60
N ASN A 661 -2.89 -21.01 46.91
CA ASN A 661 -3.79 -21.96 47.57
C ASN A 661 -5.13 -21.32 47.92
N HIS A 662 -6.12 -22.16 48.27
CA HIS A 662 -7.47 -21.73 48.65
C HIS A 662 -7.52 -20.73 49.82
N ASP A 663 -6.49 -20.66 50.66
CA ASP A 663 -6.40 -19.75 51.81
C ASP A 663 -5.76 -18.39 51.46
N GLY A 664 -5.43 -18.14 50.18
CA GLY A 664 -4.82 -16.89 49.74
C GLY A 664 -3.31 -16.77 50.01
N THR A 665 -2.62 -17.88 50.29
CA THR A 665 -1.16 -17.94 50.48
C THR A 665 -0.45 -18.28 49.18
N TYR A 666 0.53 -17.46 48.80
CA TYR A 666 1.35 -17.70 47.61
C TYR A 666 2.50 -18.64 47.93
N PHE A 667 2.81 -19.53 46.99
CA PHE A 667 3.97 -20.41 47.02
C PHE A 667 4.86 -20.06 45.83
N VAL A 668 6.17 -19.94 46.08
CA VAL A 668 7.16 -19.45 45.12
C VAL A 668 8.35 -20.40 45.08
N ARG A 669 8.74 -20.87 43.90
CA ARG A 669 10.01 -21.55 43.65
C ARG A 669 11.02 -20.54 43.08
N LEU A 670 12.23 -20.46 43.65
CA LEU A 670 13.31 -19.62 43.12
C LEU A 670 14.30 -20.45 42.26
N PRO A 671 15.20 -19.81 41.47
CA PRO A 671 16.08 -20.50 40.53
C PRO A 671 17.05 -21.53 41.15
N ASP A 672 17.31 -21.42 42.45
CA ASP A 672 18.11 -22.36 43.24
C ASP A 672 17.32 -23.63 43.65
N ASN A 673 16.08 -23.79 43.17
CA ASN A 673 15.11 -24.81 43.57
C ASN A 673 14.71 -24.74 45.06
N THR A 674 14.84 -23.57 45.69
CA THR A 674 14.30 -23.34 47.03
C THR A 674 12.84 -22.87 46.96
N TYR A 675 12.02 -23.35 47.90
CA TYR A 675 10.58 -23.09 47.95
C TYR A 675 10.23 -22.18 49.12
N TYR A 676 9.38 -21.18 48.86
CA TYR A 676 8.94 -20.20 49.83
C TYR A 676 7.42 -20.09 49.81
N GLN A 677 6.84 -19.70 50.95
CA GLN A 677 5.47 -19.25 51.06
C GLN A 677 5.44 -17.77 51.47
N LEU A 678 4.48 -17.04 50.91
CA LEU A 678 4.23 -15.63 51.20
C LEU A 678 2.78 -15.47 51.66
N ASN A 679 2.62 -15.01 52.90
CA ASN A 679 1.32 -14.66 53.48
C ASN A 679 1.45 -13.32 54.21
N ALA A 680 0.59 -12.35 53.87
CA ALA A 680 0.56 -11.02 54.47
C ALA A 680 1.94 -10.32 54.52
N GLY A 681 2.75 -10.47 53.47
CA GLY A 681 4.08 -9.87 53.37
C GLY A 681 5.20 -10.62 54.11
N GLN A 682 4.89 -11.71 54.83
CA GLN A 682 5.88 -12.54 55.51
C GLN A 682 6.34 -13.71 54.61
N ILE A 683 7.65 -13.82 54.40
CA ILE A 683 8.27 -14.90 53.64
C ILE A 683 8.73 -16.01 54.60
N LYS A 684 8.32 -17.26 54.35
CA LYS A 684 8.77 -18.44 55.10
C LYS A 684 9.20 -19.54 54.13
N LEU A 685 10.05 -20.46 54.57
CA LEU A 685 10.40 -21.66 53.80
C LEU A 685 9.18 -22.57 53.63
N SER A 686 9.14 -23.28 52.51
CA SER A 686 8.11 -24.24 52.11
C SER A 686 8.79 -25.41 51.38
N ASP A 687 8.02 -26.28 50.74
CA ASP A 687 8.49 -27.44 49.98
C ASP A 687 7.73 -27.62 48.65
N GLU A 688 8.25 -28.50 47.81
CA GLU A 688 7.69 -28.79 46.50
C GLU A 688 6.28 -29.38 46.57
N MET A 689 5.99 -30.20 47.58
CA MET A 689 4.67 -30.82 47.72
C MET A 689 3.59 -29.76 47.96
N GLN A 690 3.89 -28.74 48.77
CA GLN A 690 2.98 -27.63 49.04
C GLN A 690 2.74 -26.77 47.79
N LEU A 691 3.79 -26.51 46.99
CA LEU A 691 3.65 -25.83 45.70
C LEU A 691 2.84 -26.68 44.70
N GLN A 692 3.00 -28.00 44.66
CA GLN A 692 2.20 -28.85 43.78
C GLN A 692 0.73 -28.94 44.20
N ALA A 693 0.46 -28.87 45.51
CA ALA A 693 -0.90 -28.85 46.07
C ALA A 693 -1.62 -27.50 45.85
N ALA A 694 -0.89 -26.38 45.81
CA ALA A 694 -1.40 -25.08 45.42
C ALA A 694 -1.64 -25.06 43.91
N ALA A 695 -2.87 -25.35 43.46
CA ALA A 695 -3.21 -25.44 42.04
C ALA A 695 -4.10 -24.28 41.55
N GLU A 696 -4.33 -23.25 42.37
CA GLU A 696 -5.14 -22.12 41.92
C GLU A 696 -4.37 -21.28 40.90
N PRO A 697 -5.04 -20.85 39.81
CA PRO A 697 -4.42 -20.03 38.79
C PRO A 697 -4.04 -18.66 39.37
N VAL A 698 -2.77 -18.28 39.23
CA VAL A 698 -2.26 -16.95 39.54
C VAL A 698 -2.19 -16.15 38.25
N ASP A 699 -2.75 -14.93 38.27
CA ASP A 699 -2.57 -14.00 37.15
C ASP A 699 -1.09 -13.66 36.97
N HIS A 700 -0.65 -13.51 35.71
CA HIS A 700 0.77 -13.41 35.39
C HIS A 700 1.45 -12.16 36.00
N ASP A 701 0.76 -11.02 36.10
CA ASP A 701 1.33 -9.82 36.73
C ASP A 701 1.47 -10.00 38.24
N ALA A 702 0.47 -10.63 38.86
CA ALA A 702 0.54 -10.99 40.27
C ALA A 702 1.70 -11.97 40.50
N ALA A 703 1.87 -12.96 39.62
CA ALA A 703 3.00 -13.87 39.68
C ALA A 703 4.34 -13.13 39.53
N LEU A 704 4.46 -12.19 38.60
CA LEU A 704 5.66 -11.37 38.39
C LEU A 704 6.00 -10.53 39.63
N ASP A 705 5.02 -9.81 40.17
CA ASP A 705 5.19 -8.97 41.36
C ASP A 705 5.62 -9.83 42.57
N ILE A 706 4.89 -10.93 42.85
CA ILE A 706 5.22 -11.84 43.96
C ILE A 706 6.60 -12.48 43.78
N TYR A 707 6.92 -12.98 42.58
CA TYR A 707 8.22 -13.59 42.28
C TYR A 707 9.36 -12.59 42.50
N SER A 708 9.19 -11.36 42.01
CA SER A 708 10.18 -10.29 42.14
C SER A 708 10.35 -9.85 43.59
N PHE A 709 9.25 -9.76 44.34
CA PHE A 709 9.27 -9.38 45.75
C PHE A 709 9.99 -10.43 46.59
N VAL A 710 9.62 -11.71 46.47
CA VAL A 710 10.28 -12.79 47.23
C VAL A 710 11.76 -12.89 46.85
N GLY A 711 12.07 -12.93 45.57
CA GLY A 711 13.45 -13.04 45.09
C GLY A 711 14.35 -11.88 45.52
N SER A 712 13.88 -10.64 45.39
CA SER A 712 14.65 -9.44 45.79
C SER A 712 14.93 -9.37 47.29
N LYS A 713 14.00 -9.84 48.13
CA LYS A 713 14.23 -9.93 49.58
C LYS A 713 15.24 -11.00 49.97
N ILE A 714 15.21 -12.15 49.29
CA ILE A 714 16.17 -13.24 49.53
C ILE A 714 17.57 -12.83 49.04
N GLN A 715 17.67 -12.22 47.85
CA GLN A 715 18.94 -11.82 47.23
C GLN A 715 19.46 -10.45 47.69
N LYS A 716 18.69 -9.71 48.50
CA LYS A 716 19.05 -8.38 49.02
C LYS A 716 19.38 -7.34 47.94
N CYS A 717 18.60 -7.34 46.86
CA CYS A 717 18.67 -6.37 45.77
C CYS A 717 17.28 -5.76 45.52
N SER A 718 17.16 -4.91 44.50
CA SER A 718 15.84 -4.40 44.06
C SER A 718 15.08 -5.44 43.21
N PRO A 719 13.74 -5.33 43.06
CA PRO A 719 12.95 -6.19 42.17
C PRO A 719 13.47 -6.24 40.74
N THR A 720 13.72 -5.08 40.12
CA THR A 720 14.32 -4.96 38.78
C THR A 720 15.69 -5.63 38.73
N GLU A 721 16.50 -5.44 39.77
CA GLU A 721 17.82 -6.05 39.83
C GLU A 721 17.75 -7.58 39.88
N PHE A 722 16.84 -8.14 40.68
CA PHE A 722 16.60 -9.58 40.75
C PHE A 722 16.09 -10.15 39.42
N LEU A 723 15.07 -9.53 38.83
CA LEU A 723 14.46 -10.03 37.59
C LEU A 723 15.44 -9.97 36.41
N ILE A 724 16.24 -8.90 36.34
CA ILE A 724 17.20 -8.76 35.25
C ILE A 724 18.46 -9.55 35.56
N TRP A 725 19.18 -9.32 36.66
CA TRP A 725 20.51 -9.92 36.87
C TRP A 725 20.53 -11.08 37.86
N GLY A 726 19.42 -11.38 38.54
CA GLY A 726 19.36 -12.35 39.64
C GLY A 726 19.97 -11.84 40.95
N GLN A 727 20.62 -10.68 40.92
CA GLN A 727 21.39 -10.07 42.00
C GLN A 727 21.54 -8.56 41.74
N THR A 728 22.30 -7.83 42.56
CA THR A 728 22.57 -6.40 42.38
C THR A 728 23.10 -6.09 40.97
N ALA A 729 22.59 -5.02 40.35
CA ALA A 729 23.01 -4.62 39.01
C ALA A 729 24.49 -4.18 38.98
N PRO A 730 25.19 -4.36 37.85
CA PRO A 730 26.53 -3.82 37.64
C PRO A 730 26.62 -2.31 37.91
N GLU A 731 27.79 -1.83 38.37
CA GLU A 731 27.99 -0.43 38.80
C GLU A 731 27.70 0.63 37.72
N HIS A 732 27.82 0.27 36.45
CA HIS A 732 27.62 1.19 35.32
C HIS A 732 26.14 1.40 34.93
N VAL A 733 25.21 0.65 35.55
CA VAL A 733 23.77 0.78 35.27
C VAL A 733 23.19 1.95 36.06
N ASP A 734 22.40 2.80 35.39
CA ASP A 734 21.73 3.95 36.00
C ASP A 734 20.77 3.51 37.12
N LYS A 735 21.15 3.79 38.37
CA LYS A 735 20.37 3.44 39.57
C LYS A 735 19.05 4.21 39.66
N GLU A 736 18.96 5.40 39.06
CA GLU A 736 17.71 6.14 38.99
C GLU A 736 16.74 5.48 37.98
N ALA A 737 17.25 4.98 36.85
CA ALA A 737 16.44 4.20 35.92
C ALA A 737 15.91 2.91 36.55
N ILE A 738 16.73 2.22 37.36
CA ILE A 738 16.30 1.04 38.14
C ILE A 738 15.19 1.42 39.11
N ARG A 739 15.36 2.52 39.86
CA ARG A 739 14.37 3.02 40.82
C ARG A 739 13.02 3.32 40.15
N ILE A 740 13.04 3.98 38.99
CA ILE A 740 11.82 4.26 38.21
C ILE A 740 11.19 2.97 37.68
N CYS A 741 12.01 2.02 37.20
CA CYS A 741 11.53 0.72 36.75
C CYS A 741 10.85 -0.08 37.88
N ASP A 742 11.42 -0.07 39.09
CA ASP A 742 10.82 -0.68 40.28
C ASP A 742 9.45 -0.07 40.63
N GLU A 743 9.25 1.22 40.37
CA GLU A 743 7.95 1.88 40.54
C GLU A 743 6.95 1.50 39.44
N LEU A 744 7.42 1.22 38.23
CA LEU A 744 6.56 0.81 37.10
C LEU A 744 6.00 -0.60 37.26
N ILE A 745 6.77 -1.54 37.84
CA ILE A 745 6.34 -2.95 38.03
C ILE A 745 4.92 -3.06 38.65
N PRO A 746 4.63 -2.44 39.81
CA PRO A 746 3.29 -2.49 40.41
C PRO A 746 2.26 -1.57 39.74
N LEU A 747 2.69 -0.53 39.00
CA LEU A 747 1.80 0.45 38.35
C LEU A 747 1.27 -0.01 37.00
N CYS A 748 1.99 -0.89 36.30
CA CYS A 748 1.67 -1.36 34.94
C CYS A 748 0.93 -2.70 34.88
N ASN A 749 0.23 -3.11 35.94
CA ASN A 749 -0.55 -4.36 35.98
C ASN A 749 -1.52 -4.45 34.76
N GLU A 750 -1.43 -5.49 33.92
CA GLU A 750 -2.03 -5.64 32.58
C GLU A 750 -3.57 -5.65 32.57
N MET A 751 -4.23 -5.84 33.70
CA MET A 751 -5.64 -5.49 33.78
C MET A 751 -5.76 -3.96 33.74
N ASN A 752 -6.03 -3.38 32.55
CA ASN A 752 -7.31 -2.70 32.24
C ASN A 752 -7.35 -1.66 31.10
N ILE A 753 -6.25 -1.19 30.51
CA ILE A 753 -6.35 -0.13 29.47
C ILE A 753 -6.62 -0.71 28.06
N ALA A 754 -5.95 -1.80 27.68
CA ALA A 754 -6.18 -2.50 26.40
C ALA A 754 -7.64 -2.96 26.26
N GLN A 755 -8.23 -3.41 27.37
CA GLN A 755 -9.61 -3.88 27.44
C GLN A 755 -10.64 -2.73 27.39
N VAL A 756 -10.28 -1.53 27.89
CA VAL A 756 -11.09 -0.31 27.70
C VAL A 756 -11.17 0.09 26.22
N ILE A 757 -10.06 -0.03 25.49
CA ILE A 757 -9.99 0.26 24.05
C ILE A 757 -10.78 -0.77 23.23
N GLN A 758 -10.83 -2.03 23.67
CA GLN A 758 -11.70 -3.02 23.04
C GLN A 758 -13.18 -2.72 23.33
N GLY A 759 -13.51 -2.03 24.42
CA GLY A 759 -14.89 -1.64 24.77
C GLY A 759 -15.66 -2.73 25.52
N GLU A 760 -14.95 -3.71 26.08
CA GLU A 760 -15.45 -5.04 26.37
C GLU A 760 -15.32 -5.47 27.84
N ILE A 761 -15.33 -4.61 28.88
CA ILE A 761 -15.23 -5.08 30.30
C ILE A 761 -16.09 -4.25 31.27
N PRO A 762 -16.66 -4.82 32.36
CA PRO A 762 -17.40 -4.06 33.37
C PRO A 762 -16.45 -3.12 34.12
N PHE A 763 -16.98 -2.07 34.75
CA PHE A 763 -16.15 -1.13 35.52
C PHE A 763 -15.27 -1.85 36.56
N ASP A 764 -15.80 -2.83 37.29
CA ASP A 764 -15.06 -3.59 38.30
C ASP A 764 -13.84 -4.31 37.73
N GLY A 765 -13.99 -4.84 36.51
CA GLY A 765 -12.88 -5.44 35.78
C GLY A 765 -11.83 -4.39 35.49
N ILE A 766 -12.23 -3.19 35.00
CA ILE A 766 -11.30 -2.14 34.56
C ILE A 766 -10.76 -1.17 35.63
N LYS A 767 -11.35 -1.19 36.82
CA LYS A 767 -11.14 -0.18 37.87
C LYS A 767 -9.69 -0.11 38.34
N LYS A 768 -9.03 -1.26 38.53
CA LYS A 768 -7.67 -1.35 39.07
C LYS A 768 -6.65 -0.60 38.21
N GLY A 769 -6.51 -0.89 36.92
CA GLY A 769 -5.59 -0.15 36.05
C GLY A 769 -5.91 1.34 35.88
N LEU A 770 -7.19 1.74 35.91
CA LEU A 770 -7.55 3.16 35.94
C LEU A 770 -7.07 3.84 37.24
N ASP A 771 -7.31 3.20 38.39
CA ASP A 771 -6.84 3.69 39.69
C ASP A 771 -5.31 3.82 39.71
N LEU A 772 -4.58 2.86 39.14
CA LEU A 772 -3.12 2.89 39.03
C LEU A 772 -2.62 4.04 38.15
N PHE A 773 -3.29 4.33 37.02
CA PHE A 773 -2.98 5.50 36.21
C PHE A 773 -3.15 6.80 37.01
N PHE A 774 -4.27 6.98 37.71
CA PHE A 774 -4.50 8.19 38.50
C PHE A 774 -3.56 8.29 39.71
N ALA A 775 -3.20 7.16 40.32
CA ALA A 775 -2.19 7.11 41.38
C ALA A 775 -0.80 7.54 40.86
N ALA A 776 -0.41 7.05 39.68
CA ALA A 776 0.82 7.46 39.00
C ALA A 776 0.79 8.96 38.68
N TYR A 777 -0.32 9.46 38.11
CA TYR A 777 -0.46 10.86 37.73
C TYR A 777 -0.38 11.82 38.92
N LYS A 778 -0.99 11.44 40.06
CA LYS A 778 -0.93 12.21 41.30
C LYS A 778 0.50 12.34 41.84
N LYS A 779 1.34 11.32 41.60
CA LYS A 779 2.75 11.30 42.01
C LYS A 779 3.62 12.09 41.03
N ASP A 780 3.52 11.77 39.75
CA ASP A 780 4.24 12.41 38.65
C ASP A 780 3.49 12.20 37.32
N PRO A 781 3.04 13.27 36.63
CA PRO A 781 2.43 13.16 35.31
C PRO A 781 3.28 12.41 34.29
N LYS A 782 4.62 12.49 34.37
CA LYS A 782 5.53 11.75 33.48
C LYS A 782 5.55 10.26 33.76
N MET A 783 5.33 9.84 35.00
CA MET A 783 5.16 8.42 35.34
C MET A 783 3.87 7.87 34.71
N ALA A 784 2.77 8.63 34.77
CA ALA A 784 1.51 8.21 34.12
C ALA A 784 1.63 8.12 32.59
N GLU A 785 2.43 8.98 31.95
CA GLU A 785 2.77 8.86 30.52
C GLU A 785 3.50 7.54 30.21
N LEU A 786 4.45 7.11 31.06
CA LEU A 786 5.13 5.82 30.91
C LEU A 786 4.18 4.62 31.09
N VAL A 787 3.31 4.66 32.11
CA VAL A 787 2.28 3.63 32.34
C VAL A 787 1.35 3.52 31.12
N PHE A 788 0.90 4.65 30.58
CA PHE A 788 0.04 4.65 29.41
C PHE A 788 0.76 4.16 28.14
N ALA A 789 2.01 4.59 27.93
CA ALA A 789 2.84 4.13 26.81
C ALA A 789 3.10 2.62 26.88
N HIS A 790 3.33 2.06 28.06
CA HIS A 790 3.46 0.62 28.29
C HIS A 790 2.24 -0.12 27.72
N HIS A 791 1.03 0.27 28.11
CA HIS A 791 -0.19 -0.37 27.62
C HIS A 791 -0.40 -0.17 26.11
N CYS A 792 0.09 0.92 25.51
CA CYS A 792 0.08 1.07 24.05
C CYS A 792 0.95 0.00 23.38
N PHE A 793 2.19 -0.16 23.83
CA PHE A 793 3.12 -1.13 23.25
C PHE A 793 2.72 -2.57 23.53
N ASP A 794 2.06 -2.83 24.65
CA ASP A 794 1.45 -4.12 24.96
C ASP A 794 0.38 -4.48 23.91
N ILE A 795 -0.54 -3.55 23.59
CA ILE A 795 -1.52 -3.72 22.50
C ILE A 795 -0.82 -3.96 21.16
N TYR A 796 0.27 -3.24 20.88
CA TYR A 796 1.03 -3.38 19.63
C TYR A 796 1.83 -4.67 19.54
N GLY A 797 2.20 -5.26 20.68
CA GLY A 797 3.05 -6.43 20.81
C GLY A 797 2.45 -7.75 20.27
N ALA A 798 1.26 -7.73 19.66
CA ALA A 798 0.63 -8.90 19.05
C ALA A 798 1.52 -9.58 17.99
N ALA A 799 1.38 -10.90 17.84
CA ALA A 799 2.27 -11.71 17.01
C ALA A 799 2.21 -11.32 15.52
N PRO A 800 3.35 -11.08 14.84
CA PRO A 800 3.37 -10.88 13.40
C PRO A 800 3.14 -12.22 12.67
N LEU A 801 2.28 -12.22 11.64
CA LEU A 801 2.06 -13.41 10.81
C LEU A 801 3.23 -13.61 9.83
N ASP A 802 3.56 -12.60 9.03
CA ASP A 802 4.61 -12.67 8.00
C ASP A 802 5.43 -11.37 7.85
N SER A 803 5.20 -10.37 8.71
CA SER A 803 5.70 -9.00 8.54
C SER A 803 6.30 -8.42 9.81
N PHE A 804 7.12 -7.38 9.69
CA PHE A 804 7.55 -6.59 10.85
C PHE A 804 6.47 -5.63 11.38
N GLU A 805 5.41 -5.42 10.60
CA GLU A 805 4.30 -4.55 10.95
C GLU A 805 3.50 -5.13 12.13
N SER A 806 3.09 -4.27 13.07
CA SER A 806 2.18 -4.70 14.13
C SER A 806 0.75 -4.80 13.59
N ILE A 807 0.10 -5.94 13.81
CA ILE A 807 -1.26 -6.23 13.35
C ILE A 807 -2.26 -5.22 13.91
N SER A 808 -2.15 -4.91 15.20
CA SER A 808 -3.05 -3.98 15.90
C SER A 808 -2.67 -2.52 15.67
N ALA A 809 -1.38 -2.23 15.51
CA ALA A 809 -0.91 -0.86 15.34
C ALA A 809 -1.22 -0.27 13.96
N GLY A 810 -1.28 -1.12 12.92
CA GLY A 810 -1.61 -0.73 11.55
C GLY A 810 -3.08 -0.35 11.31
N GLN A 811 -3.93 -0.40 12.33
CA GLN A 811 -5.35 -0.03 12.28
C GLN A 811 -5.52 1.42 12.77
N PRO A 812 -5.78 2.41 11.90
CA PRO A 812 -5.98 3.81 12.31
C PRO A 812 -7.07 3.97 13.37
N GLU A 813 -8.06 3.11 13.31
CA GLU A 813 -9.19 3.02 14.22
C GLU A 813 -8.76 2.70 15.67
N VAL A 814 -7.82 1.77 15.88
CA VAL A 814 -7.24 1.44 17.21
C VAL A 814 -6.46 2.62 17.77
N GLN A 815 -5.68 3.30 16.91
CA GLN A 815 -4.87 4.48 17.29
C GLN A 815 -5.74 5.64 17.81
N LEU A 816 -6.85 5.94 17.13
CA LEU A 816 -7.79 6.99 17.52
C LEU A 816 -8.44 6.71 18.89
N LYS A 817 -8.74 5.45 19.20
CA LYS A 817 -9.29 5.08 20.52
C LYS A 817 -8.30 5.25 21.66
N ILE A 818 -7.06 4.82 21.44
CA ILE A 818 -5.99 4.98 22.43
C ILE A 818 -5.82 6.47 22.74
N GLU A 819 -5.79 7.31 21.70
CA GLU A 819 -5.71 8.75 21.86
C GLU A 819 -6.93 9.35 22.59
N LEU A 820 -8.15 8.93 22.26
CA LEU A 820 -9.38 9.39 22.93
C LEU A 820 -9.39 9.00 24.42
N LEU A 821 -8.97 7.78 24.73
CA LEU A 821 -8.84 7.32 26.11
C LEU A 821 -7.80 8.16 26.85
N TYR A 822 -6.62 8.36 26.27
CA TYR A 822 -5.57 9.18 26.86
C TYR A 822 -6.06 10.59 27.19
N LYS A 823 -6.72 11.26 26.23
CA LYS A 823 -7.31 12.60 26.43
C LYS A 823 -8.38 12.60 27.53
N THR A 824 -9.17 11.53 27.64
CA THR A 824 -10.20 11.39 28.68
C THR A 824 -9.57 11.23 30.05
N LEU A 825 -8.56 10.38 30.19
CA LEU A 825 -7.84 10.17 31.44
C LEU A 825 -7.14 11.47 31.90
N LEU A 826 -6.46 12.18 30.99
CA LEU A 826 -5.84 13.47 31.30
C LEU A 826 -6.86 14.51 31.77
N SER A 827 -7.99 14.62 31.06
CA SER A 827 -9.06 15.57 31.41
C SER A 827 -9.61 15.31 32.81
N VAL A 828 -9.78 14.05 33.21
CA VAL A 828 -10.27 13.69 34.54
C VAL A 828 -9.17 13.84 35.59
N ALA A 829 -7.91 13.55 35.26
CA ALA A 829 -6.79 13.68 36.18
C ALA A 829 -6.48 15.16 36.54
N GLN A 830 -6.78 16.08 35.62
CA GLN A 830 -6.64 17.52 35.82
C GLN A 830 -7.75 18.10 36.71
N ASP A 831 -8.90 17.43 36.80
CA ASP A 831 -10.00 17.81 37.68
C ASP A 831 -9.73 17.36 39.13
N LYS A 832 -9.21 18.30 39.93
CA LYS A 832 -8.80 18.05 41.32
C LYS A 832 -9.96 17.82 42.29
N GLU A 833 -11.20 18.08 41.88
CA GLU A 833 -12.39 17.95 42.75
C GLU A 833 -13.08 16.59 42.64
N ASN A 834 -12.59 15.71 41.76
CA ASN A 834 -13.20 14.41 41.51
C ASN A 834 -12.85 13.35 42.56
N LEU A 835 -13.84 12.90 43.34
CA LEU A 835 -13.69 11.87 44.38
C LEU A 835 -13.66 10.42 43.84
N GLU A 836 -14.16 10.18 42.62
CA GLU A 836 -14.17 8.87 41.95
C GLU A 836 -13.62 8.99 40.50
N PRO A 837 -12.33 9.33 40.32
CA PRO A 837 -11.77 9.66 38.99
C PRO A 837 -11.85 8.49 38.01
N SER A 838 -11.60 7.25 38.45
CA SER A 838 -11.69 6.07 37.60
C SER A 838 -13.09 5.81 37.06
N LYS A 839 -14.11 5.95 37.91
CA LYS A 839 -15.51 5.78 37.52
C LYS A 839 -15.95 6.88 36.58
N THR A 840 -15.55 8.12 36.87
CA THR A 840 -15.84 9.28 36.01
C THR A 840 -15.18 9.13 34.65
N ALA A 841 -13.91 8.73 34.60
CA ALA A 841 -13.20 8.53 33.34
C ALA A 841 -13.82 7.40 32.50
N PHE A 842 -14.19 6.28 33.14
CA PHE A 842 -14.90 5.20 32.45
C PHE A 842 -16.25 5.65 31.88
N GLN A 843 -17.05 6.35 32.68
CA GLN A 843 -18.35 6.87 32.26
C GLN A 843 -18.19 7.89 31.12
N LEU A 844 -17.27 8.84 31.26
CA LEU A 844 -17.02 9.89 30.28
C LEU A 844 -16.48 9.32 28.96
N TYR A 845 -15.58 8.33 29.03
CA TYR A 845 -15.09 7.62 27.85
C TYR A 845 -16.23 6.90 27.13
N ARG A 846 -17.07 6.14 27.85
CA ARG A 846 -18.24 5.45 27.26
C ARG A 846 -19.30 6.43 26.75
N GLN A 847 -19.54 7.55 27.42
CA GLN A 847 -20.43 8.60 26.95
C GLN A 847 -19.91 9.19 25.64
N ARG A 848 -18.61 9.50 25.56
CA ARG A 848 -17.98 9.96 24.32
C ARG A 848 -18.10 8.94 23.19
N LEU A 849 -18.11 7.64 23.50
CA LEU A 849 -18.36 6.56 22.54
C LEU A 849 -19.86 6.30 22.24
N ALA A 850 -20.81 6.67 23.10
CA ALA A 850 -22.22 6.28 23.00
C ALA A 850 -23.13 7.33 22.35
N LYS A 851 -22.69 8.59 22.24
CA LYS A 851 -23.50 9.71 21.72
C LYS A 851 -24.05 9.52 20.30
N ALA A 852 -23.49 8.59 19.51
CA ALA A 852 -23.92 8.35 18.13
C ALA A 852 -25.27 7.68 17.96
N VAL A 853 -25.54 6.68 18.79
CA VAL A 853 -26.64 5.76 18.54
C VAL A 853 -27.98 6.46 18.72
N PRO A 854 -28.19 7.26 19.79
CA PRO A 854 -29.41 8.06 19.90
C PRO A 854 -29.58 9.06 18.76
N GLU A 855 -28.49 9.67 18.28
CA GLU A 855 -28.50 10.65 17.17
C GLU A 855 -28.86 10.00 15.83
N ILE A 856 -28.28 8.84 15.51
CA ILE A 856 -28.55 8.06 14.28
C ILE A 856 -29.96 7.47 14.29
N LEU A 857 -30.44 7.01 15.44
CA LEU A 857 -31.77 6.41 15.58
C LEU A 857 -32.89 7.44 15.82
N HIS A 858 -32.55 8.74 15.95
CA HIS A 858 -33.48 9.83 16.25
C HIS A 858 -34.36 9.57 17.49
N THR A 859 -33.75 9.02 18.55
CA THR A 859 -34.46 8.65 19.79
C THR A 859 -34.10 9.56 20.96
N GLU A 860 -35.09 10.14 21.65
CA GLU A 860 -34.91 10.96 22.86
C GLU A 860 -34.42 10.13 24.07
N GLU A 861 -33.56 10.72 24.91
CA GLU A 861 -32.76 10.02 25.93
C GLU A 861 -33.55 9.51 27.18
N ASN A 862 -34.84 9.79 27.38
CA ASN A 862 -35.48 9.69 28.71
C ASN A 862 -36.84 8.95 28.83
N THR A 863 -37.08 7.84 28.11
CA THR A 863 -38.28 6.98 28.31
C THR A 863 -37.95 5.49 28.32
N GLU A 864 -38.93 4.58 28.43
CA GLU A 864 -38.75 3.12 28.29
C GLU A 864 -37.98 2.72 27.00
N LYS A 865 -38.05 3.57 25.96
CA LYS A 865 -37.18 3.52 24.76
C LYS A 865 -35.68 3.62 25.07
N ALA A 866 -35.27 4.32 26.12
CA ALA A 866 -33.89 4.50 26.53
C ALA A 866 -33.22 3.18 26.91
N GLN A 867 -33.92 2.26 27.59
CA GLN A 867 -33.36 0.95 27.91
C GLN A 867 -33.05 0.16 26.64
N ARG A 868 -33.97 0.16 25.66
CA ARG A 868 -33.73 -0.47 24.37
C ARG A 868 -32.59 0.19 23.59
N VAL A 869 -32.52 1.52 23.58
CA VAL A 869 -31.43 2.27 22.92
C VAL A 869 -30.08 1.95 23.56
N ILE A 870 -30.01 1.80 24.89
CA ILE A 870 -28.79 1.37 25.59
C ILE A 870 -28.40 -0.06 25.17
N ALA A 871 -29.35 -0.98 25.06
CA ALA A 871 -29.08 -2.35 24.62
C ALA A 871 -28.54 -2.39 23.18
N ILE A 872 -29.18 -1.67 22.26
CA ILE A 872 -28.70 -1.49 20.87
C ILE A 872 -27.31 -0.86 20.86
N THR A 873 -27.07 0.14 21.71
CA THR A 873 -25.76 0.79 21.85
C THR A 873 -24.69 -0.21 22.27
N ARG A 874 -25.00 -1.13 23.18
CA ARG A 874 -24.06 -2.17 23.62
C ARG A 874 -23.77 -3.19 22.50
N VAL A 875 -24.77 -3.64 21.74
CA VAL A 875 -24.54 -4.52 20.58
C VAL A 875 -23.75 -3.81 19.48
N ALA A 876 -24.09 -2.56 19.20
CA ALA A 876 -23.37 -1.75 18.23
C ALA A 876 -21.92 -1.53 18.67
N GLN A 877 -21.66 -1.30 19.97
CA GLN A 877 -20.31 -1.22 20.53
C GLN A 877 -19.57 -2.56 20.45
N MET A 878 -20.24 -3.71 20.63
CA MET A 878 -19.63 -5.04 20.47
C MET A 878 -19.25 -5.35 19.02
N LEU A 879 -20.06 -4.94 18.04
CA LEU A 879 -19.76 -5.10 16.62
C LEU A 879 -18.79 -4.03 16.11
N ARG A 880 -18.85 -2.82 16.66
CA ARG A 880 -18.07 -1.65 16.27
C ARG A 880 -17.91 -0.76 17.48
N CYS A 881 -16.79 -0.89 18.19
CA CYS A 881 -16.55 -0.10 19.40
C CYS A 881 -16.18 1.38 19.12
N HIS A 882 -16.51 1.90 17.93
CA HIS A 882 -16.12 3.21 17.39
C HIS A 882 -17.30 4.03 16.89
N LEU A 883 -18.32 4.17 17.73
CA LEU A 883 -19.50 4.99 17.42
C LEU A 883 -19.19 6.47 17.74
N PHE A 884 -18.12 7.03 17.18
CA PHE A 884 -17.75 8.45 17.32
C PHE A 884 -17.65 9.12 15.94
N LYS A 885 -17.76 10.45 15.92
CA LYS A 885 -17.79 11.26 14.69
C LYS A 885 -16.39 11.23 14.07
N VAL A 886 -16.26 10.79 12.83
CA VAL A 886 -14.99 10.66 12.12
C VAL A 886 -15.10 11.36 10.77
N LYS A 887 -14.17 12.27 10.49
CA LYS A 887 -14.08 12.93 9.19
C LYS A 887 -12.88 12.41 8.42
N THR A 888 -13.03 12.26 7.11
CA THR A 888 -11.92 11.99 6.20
C THR A 888 -11.55 13.29 5.51
N ASP A 889 -10.31 13.76 5.68
CA ASP A 889 -9.80 14.93 4.98
C ASP A 889 -9.68 14.62 3.48
N ALA A 890 -10.36 15.43 2.67
CA ALA A 890 -10.44 15.27 1.22
C ALA A 890 -9.08 15.36 0.51
N ASN A 891 -8.10 16.06 1.10
CA ASN A 891 -6.78 16.27 0.49
C ASN A 891 -5.76 15.20 0.87
N SER A 892 -5.98 14.47 1.97
CA SER A 892 -4.98 13.59 2.56
C SER A 892 -5.47 12.16 2.85
N VAL A 893 -6.77 11.90 2.66
CA VAL A 893 -7.45 10.64 3.04
C VAL A 893 -7.32 10.35 4.56
N GLN A 894 -6.90 11.34 5.36
CA GLN A 894 -6.69 11.17 6.80
C GLN A 894 -8.01 11.15 7.54
N LYS A 895 -8.20 10.17 8.42
CA LYS A 895 -9.33 10.11 9.35
C LYS A 895 -8.97 10.82 10.65
N SER A 896 -9.80 11.75 11.11
CA SER A 896 -9.67 12.35 12.45
C SER A 896 -11.00 12.29 13.19
N ILE A 897 -10.94 12.38 14.52
CA ILE A 897 -12.15 12.65 15.31
C ILE A 897 -12.68 14.01 14.85
N ALA A 898 -13.95 14.05 14.46
CA ALA A 898 -14.61 15.23 13.92
C ALA A 898 -15.25 16.01 15.07
N ASP A 899 -14.84 17.26 15.23
CA ASP A 899 -15.41 18.16 16.26
C ASP A 899 -16.81 18.68 15.86
N ASP A 900 -17.21 18.52 14.59
CA ASP A 900 -18.30 19.25 13.92
C ASP A 900 -19.56 18.45 13.60
N GLY A 901 -19.56 17.11 13.60
CA GLY A 901 -20.87 16.44 13.65
C GLY A 901 -21.08 15.08 12.99
N GLU A 902 -20.39 14.72 11.92
CA GLU A 902 -20.92 13.64 11.07
C GLU A 902 -20.25 12.28 11.23
N TYR A 903 -21.09 11.24 11.32
CA TYR A 903 -20.68 9.84 11.29
C TYR A 903 -20.37 9.38 9.88
N GLU A 904 -19.32 8.58 9.72
CA GLU A 904 -19.07 7.89 8.44
C GLU A 904 -20.24 6.94 8.09
N GLN A 905 -20.52 6.77 6.78
CA GLN A 905 -21.65 5.98 6.30
C GLN A 905 -21.65 4.54 6.82
N ARG A 906 -20.47 3.93 6.96
CA ARG A 906 -20.29 2.59 7.52
C ARG A 906 -20.85 2.49 8.94
N THR A 907 -20.58 3.47 9.80
CA THR A 907 -21.09 3.49 11.18
C THR A 907 -22.61 3.61 11.19
N LYS A 908 -23.19 4.47 10.32
CA LYS A 908 -24.64 4.61 10.17
C LYS A 908 -25.30 3.28 9.75
N LEU A 909 -24.72 2.59 8.76
CA LEU A 909 -25.20 1.29 8.27
C LEU A 909 -25.22 0.23 9.37
N PHE A 910 -24.15 0.10 10.15
CA PHE A 910 -24.08 -0.89 11.23
C PHE A 910 -25.09 -0.63 12.34
N VAL A 911 -25.22 0.64 12.79
CA VAL A 911 -26.20 1.01 13.82
C VAL A 911 -27.63 0.73 13.35
N ALA A 912 -27.96 1.08 12.09
CA ALA A 912 -29.27 0.78 11.49
C ALA A 912 -29.52 -0.73 11.39
N SER A 913 -28.52 -1.51 10.97
CA SER A 913 -28.60 -2.97 10.85
C SER A 913 -28.83 -3.64 12.21
N VAL A 914 -28.16 -3.17 13.27
CA VAL A 914 -28.36 -3.70 14.63
C VAL A 914 -29.77 -3.41 15.12
N ASN A 915 -30.27 -2.19 14.94
CA ASN A 915 -31.64 -1.86 15.33
C ASN A 915 -32.65 -2.74 14.58
N GLU A 916 -32.45 -2.97 13.28
CA GLU A 916 -33.32 -3.82 12.48
C GLU A 916 -33.28 -5.28 12.94
N ALA A 917 -32.09 -5.86 13.11
CA ALA A 917 -31.94 -7.23 13.63
C ALA A 917 -32.58 -7.39 15.01
N PHE A 918 -32.43 -6.39 15.88
CA PHE A 918 -33.05 -6.38 17.20
C PHE A 918 -34.58 -6.39 17.10
N ASN A 919 -35.17 -5.63 16.16
CA ASN A 919 -36.63 -5.55 15.97
C ASN A 919 -37.26 -6.82 15.41
N GLN A 920 -36.48 -7.61 14.68
CA GLN A 920 -36.93 -8.88 14.11
C GLN A 920 -36.87 -10.06 15.11
N LEU A 921 -36.31 -9.86 16.31
CA LEU A 921 -36.39 -10.85 17.40
C LEU A 921 -37.81 -10.92 17.97
N ALA A 922 -38.19 -12.07 18.54
CA ALA A 922 -39.47 -12.17 19.24
C ALA A 922 -39.50 -11.22 20.45
N ALA A 923 -40.67 -10.70 20.83
CA ALA A 923 -40.79 -9.71 21.92
C ALA A 923 -40.18 -10.20 23.25
N GLU A 924 -40.35 -11.48 23.56
CA GLU A 924 -39.75 -12.11 24.75
C GLU A 924 -38.21 -12.16 24.65
N GLU A 925 -37.66 -12.49 23.47
CA GLU A 925 -36.21 -12.48 23.22
C GLU A 925 -35.65 -11.06 23.27
N GLN A 926 -36.38 -10.05 22.77
CA GLN A 926 -36.01 -8.65 22.88
C GLN A 926 -35.93 -8.23 24.35
N GLN A 927 -36.96 -8.54 25.14
CA GLN A 927 -37.01 -8.18 26.56
C GLN A 927 -35.88 -8.86 27.35
N GLN A 928 -35.67 -10.16 27.13
CA GLN A 928 -34.55 -10.89 27.72
C GLN A 928 -33.22 -10.29 27.29
N LEU A 929 -33.05 -9.95 26.00
CA LEU A 929 -31.81 -9.35 25.50
C LEU A 929 -31.58 -7.94 26.06
N VAL A 930 -32.62 -7.10 26.25
CA VAL A 930 -32.51 -5.80 26.95
C VAL A 930 -32.10 -6.01 28.40
N GLU A 931 -32.80 -6.88 29.12
CA GLU A 931 -32.49 -7.19 30.52
C GLU A 931 -31.07 -7.71 30.67
N VAL A 932 -30.65 -8.55 29.72
CA VAL A 932 -29.31 -9.10 29.68
C VAL A 932 -28.32 -7.97 29.41
N LEU A 933 -28.43 -7.31 28.26
CA LEU A 933 -27.42 -6.34 27.85
C LEU A 933 -27.29 -5.18 28.82
N ASN A 934 -28.33 -4.73 29.53
CA ASN A 934 -28.29 -3.50 30.34
C ASN A 934 -27.81 -3.63 31.78
N ARG A 935 -27.54 -4.84 32.29
CA ARG A 935 -27.04 -5.01 33.67
C ARG A 935 -25.59 -4.52 33.79
N ASN A 936 -25.31 -3.72 34.83
CA ASN A 936 -23.99 -3.16 35.11
C ASN A 936 -23.33 -3.72 36.38
N ASP A 937 -24.08 -4.40 37.25
CA ASP A 937 -23.60 -4.77 38.59
C ASP A 937 -23.67 -6.29 38.80
N SER A 938 -22.64 -6.84 39.46
CA SER A 938 -22.57 -8.25 39.87
C SER A 938 -23.51 -8.50 41.06
N THR A 939 -24.77 -8.82 40.78
CA THR A 939 -25.70 -9.30 41.82
C THR A 939 -25.47 -10.78 42.07
N GLU A 940 -25.47 -11.19 43.34
CA GLU A 940 -25.24 -12.59 43.76
C GLU A 940 -26.25 -13.53 43.05
N GLY A 941 -25.76 -14.61 42.44
CA GLY A 941 -26.57 -15.54 41.63
C GLY A 941 -26.94 -15.06 40.21
N LYS A 942 -26.48 -13.87 39.78
CA LYS A 942 -26.69 -13.31 38.43
C LYS A 942 -25.39 -12.73 37.90
N PRO A 943 -24.53 -13.53 37.23
CA PRO A 943 -23.23 -13.03 36.75
C PRO A 943 -23.42 -11.82 35.83
N ALA A 944 -22.57 -10.81 36.02
CA ALA A 944 -22.51 -9.65 35.12
C ALA A 944 -22.23 -10.12 33.69
N ILE A 945 -22.90 -9.51 32.71
CA ILE A 945 -23.15 -10.07 31.37
C ILE A 945 -21.98 -10.00 30.41
N MET A 946 -20.81 -9.79 30.97
CA MET A 946 -19.53 -9.96 30.31
C MET A 946 -19.23 -11.45 30.09
N VAL A 947 -20.09 -12.10 29.31
CA VAL A 947 -19.92 -13.36 28.59
C VAL A 947 -18.78 -13.10 27.59
N MET A 948 -17.55 -13.34 28.05
CA MET A 948 -16.25 -12.75 27.67
C MET A 948 -15.78 -12.79 26.19
N TYR A 949 -16.60 -13.14 25.20
CA TYR A 949 -16.24 -13.00 23.77
C TYR A 949 -17.45 -12.81 22.83
N GLY A 950 -18.55 -12.23 23.32
CA GLY A 950 -19.69 -11.83 22.47
C GLY A 950 -19.28 -11.05 21.20
N PRO A 951 -18.39 -10.05 21.29
CA PRO A 951 -17.84 -9.33 20.14
C PRO A 951 -17.22 -10.26 19.10
N LYS A 952 -16.33 -11.17 19.49
CA LYS A 952 -15.67 -12.09 18.57
C LYS A 952 -16.69 -12.97 17.82
N LEU A 953 -17.69 -13.50 18.52
CA LEU A 953 -18.72 -14.33 17.90
C LEU A 953 -19.62 -13.51 16.95
N LEU A 954 -20.07 -12.32 17.38
CA LEU A 954 -20.91 -11.41 16.59
C LEU A 954 -20.15 -10.88 15.35
N LEU A 955 -18.90 -10.46 15.52
CA LEU A 955 -18.00 -10.00 14.46
C LEU A 955 -17.75 -11.12 13.46
N THR A 956 -17.27 -12.28 13.90
CA THR A 956 -17.01 -13.41 13.02
C THR A 956 -18.28 -13.84 12.26
N ALA A 957 -19.46 -13.77 12.88
CA ALA A 957 -20.71 -14.06 12.18
C ALA A 957 -21.04 -13.07 11.05
N VAL A 958 -20.73 -11.79 11.24
CA VAL A 958 -21.03 -10.74 10.26
C VAL A 958 -19.95 -10.68 9.17
N THR A 959 -18.67 -10.73 9.57
CA THR A 959 -17.50 -10.43 8.70
C THR A 959 -16.59 -11.63 8.42
N GLY A 960 -16.81 -12.78 9.07
CA GLY A 960 -16.05 -14.01 8.87
C GLY A 960 -14.81 -14.17 9.73
N THR A 961 -14.24 -13.06 10.17
CA THR A 961 -13.19 -12.99 11.19
C THR A 961 -13.37 -11.71 12.02
N GLU A 962 -12.75 -11.65 13.19
CA GLU A 962 -12.74 -10.47 14.08
C GLU A 962 -12.16 -9.22 13.38
N PHE A 963 -11.17 -9.40 12.50
CA PHE A 963 -10.45 -8.34 11.78
C PHE A 963 -10.54 -8.52 10.26
N ALA A 964 -11.74 -8.63 9.72
CA ALA A 964 -11.92 -8.78 8.28
C ALA A 964 -11.44 -7.52 7.51
N PRO A 965 -10.79 -7.68 6.34
CA PRO A 965 -10.30 -6.55 5.56
C PRO A 965 -11.42 -5.75 4.86
N LYS A 966 -12.62 -6.34 4.70
CA LYS A 966 -13.77 -5.71 4.07
C LYS A 966 -15.06 -6.10 4.79
N ASP A 967 -15.92 -5.12 5.02
CA ASP A 967 -17.24 -5.30 5.61
C ASP A 967 -18.33 -5.55 4.57
N PRO A 968 -19.47 -6.16 4.96
CA PRO A 968 -20.69 -6.10 4.18
C PRO A 968 -21.17 -4.66 4.03
N GLU A 969 -21.62 -4.31 2.83
CA GLU A 969 -22.15 -2.98 2.50
C GLU A 969 -23.70 -2.95 2.52
N GLU A 970 -24.35 -4.12 2.60
CA GLU A 970 -25.81 -4.26 2.55
C GLU A 970 -26.39 -4.56 3.95
N GLN A 971 -27.37 -3.75 4.39
CA GLN A 971 -28.03 -3.90 5.69
C GLN A 971 -28.69 -5.28 5.86
N ALA A 972 -29.41 -5.76 4.84
CA ALA A 972 -30.10 -7.05 4.88
C ALA A 972 -29.15 -8.22 5.16
N VAL A 973 -27.94 -8.18 4.59
CA VAL A 973 -26.91 -9.21 4.79
C VAL A 973 -26.39 -9.21 6.23
N ILE A 974 -26.20 -8.02 6.82
CA ILE A 974 -25.78 -7.90 8.22
C ILE A 974 -26.88 -8.43 9.14
N VAL A 975 -28.13 -8.03 8.90
CA VAL A 975 -29.30 -8.43 9.70
C VAL A 975 -29.50 -9.96 9.69
N ASP A 976 -29.51 -10.57 8.50
CA ASP A 976 -29.71 -12.02 8.33
C ASP A 976 -28.67 -12.86 9.09
N ARG A 977 -27.42 -12.40 9.12
CA ARG A 977 -26.34 -13.08 9.85
C ARG A 977 -26.36 -12.81 11.35
N LEU A 978 -26.94 -11.70 11.80
CA LEU A 978 -26.90 -11.26 13.18
C LEU A 978 -28.03 -11.88 14.02
N ILE A 979 -29.23 -12.04 13.47
CA ILE A 979 -30.42 -12.55 14.19
C ILE A 979 -30.16 -13.89 14.89
N PRO A 980 -29.66 -14.95 14.21
CA PRO A 980 -29.45 -16.26 14.84
C PRO A 980 -28.42 -16.21 15.99
N ILE A 981 -27.42 -15.34 15.86
CA ILE A 981 -26.35 -15.18 16.86
C ILE A 981 -26.84 -14.39 18.07
N LEU A 982 -27.69 -13.38 17.89
CA LEU A 982 -28.33 -12.68 19.01
C LEU A 982 -29.19 -13.65 19.84
N LYS A 983 -29.92 -14.55 19.18
CA LYS A 983 -30.67 -15.62 19.87
C LYS A 983 -29.74 -16.59 20.61
N LEU A 984 -28.65 -17.02 19.97
CA LEU A 984 -27.63 -17.87 20.59
C LEU A 984 -27.04 -17.19 21.84
N TYR A 985 -26.76 -15.89 21.75
CA TYR A 985 -26.16 -15.12 22.83
C TYR A 985 -27.05 -15.12 24.09
N VAL A 986 -28.36 -14.89 23.94
CA VAL A 986 -29.32 -15.00 25.06
C VAL A 986 -29.31 -16.40 25.67
N LYS A 987 -29.31 -17.45 24.83
CA LYS A 987 -29.32 -18.86 25.30
C LYS A 987 -28.02 -19.22 26.04
N LEU A 988 -26.86 -18.77 25.56
CA LEU A 988 -25.56 -18.98 26.21
C LEU A 988 -25.48 -18.25 27.56
N TYR A 989 -26.04 -17.03 27.64
CA TYR A 989 -26.14 -16.32 28.92
C TYR A 989 -26.97 -17.09 29.94
N ASN A 990 -28.17 -17.55 29.56
CA ASN A 990 -29.02 -18.32 30.45
C ASN A 990 -28.32 -19.61 30.93
N LEU A 991 -27.56 -20.26 30.05
CA LEU A 991 -26.76 -21.44 30.40
C LEU A 991 -25.65 -21.11 31.42
N GLN A 992 -24.99 -19.96 31.32
CA GLN A 992 -24.00 -19.49 32.30
C GLN A 992 -24.67 -19.20 33.66
N ALA A 993 -25.74 -18.40 33.66
CA ALA A 993 -26.44 -17.96 34.86
C ALA A 993 -26.95 -19.14 35.72
N LEU A 994 -27.34 -20.25 35.08
CA LEU A 994 -27.83 -21.45 35.78
C LEU A 994 -26.75 -22.27 36.50
N GLY A 995 -25.44 -22.04 36.30
CA GLY A 995 -24.44 -22.92 36.92
C GLY A 995 -23.12 -22.32 37.39
N SER A 996 -22.85 -21.02 37.23
CA SER A 996 -21.73 -20.38 37.92
C SER A 996 -21.83 -18.84 37.93
N SER A 997 -21.47 -18.22 39.04
CA SER A 997 -21.18 -16.78 39.13
C SER A 997 -19.76 -16.44 38.65
N GLN A 998 -18.90 -17.45 38.46
CA GLN A 998 -17.51 -17.26 38.03
C GLN A 998 -17.43 -17.01 36.51
N TYR A 999 -16.59 -16.04 36.14
CA TYR A 999 -16.17 -15.81 34.76
C TYR A 999 -15.46 -17.07 34.21
N SER A 1000 -15.78 -17.50 32.98
CA SER A 1000 -15.19 -18.62 32.19
C SER A 1000 -15.97 -19.95 32.03
N ALA A 1001 -17.23 -20.08 32.45
CA ALA A 1001 -17.95 -21.36 32.29
C ALA A 1001 -18.46 -21.66 30.85
N ILE A 1002 -18.19 -20.77 29.87
CA ILE A 1002 -18.59 -20.88 28.46
C ILE A 1002 -17.39 -20.63 27.54
N GLU A 1003 -17.17 -21.47 26.53
CA GLU A 1003 -15.98 -21.50 25.66
C GLU A 1003 -16.16 -20.68 24.36
N ILE A 1004 -16.55 -19.42 24.48
CA ILE A 1004 -16.96 -18.59 23.32
C ILE A 1004 -15.83 -18.40 22.31
N GLY A 1005 -14.57 -18.33 22.77
CA GLY A 1005 -13.41 -18.19 21.89
C GLY A 1005 -13.22 -19.39 20.95
N GLU A 1006 -13.64 -20.58 21.39
CA GLU A 1006 -13.62 -21.80 20.58
C GLU A 1006 -14.85 -21.86 19.67
N LEU A 1007 -16.03 -21.43 20.13
CA LEU A 1007 -17.23 -21.28 19.29
C LEU A 1007 -17.00 -20.32 18.12
N ALA A 1008 -16.34 -19.20 18.35
CA ALA A 1008 -16.00 -18.24 17.30
C ALA A 1008 -14.99 -18.83 16.29
N GLN A 1009 -14.05 -19.67 16.73
CA GLN A 1009 -13.12 -20.37 15.81
C GLN A 1009 -13.82 -21.43 14.97
N ILE A 1010 -14.81 -22.13 15.53
CA ILE A 1010 -15.67 -23.04 14.76
C ILE A 1010 -16.40 -22.25 13.67
N LEU A 1011 -17.02 -21.12 14.03
CA LEU A 1011 -17.72 -20.25 13.09
C LEU A 1011 -16.78 -19.67 12.02
N GLU A 1012 -15.57 -19.24 12.39
CA GLU A 1012 -14.56 -18.72 11.47
C GLU A 1012 -14.13 -19.78 10.44
N ARG A 1013 -13.88 -21.02 10.89
CA ARG A 1013 -13.54 -22.14 9.99
C ARG A 1013 -14.71 -22.55 9.11
N THR A 1014 -15.95 -22.33 9.54
CA THR A 1014 -17.17 -22.74 8.82
C THR A 1014 -17.93 -21.55 8.22
N PHE A 1015 -17.24 -20.42 8.06
CA PHE A 1015 -17.91 -19.16 7.73
C PHE A 1015 -18.58 -19.19 6.35
N THR A 1016 -17.99 -19.88 5.36
CA THR A 1016 -18.59 -19.99 4.02
C THR A 1016 -19.94 -20.71 4.09
N TYR A 1017 -20.01 -21.81 4.85
CA TYR A 1017 -21.27 -22.49 5.14
C TYR A 1017 -22.26 -21.57 5.85
N TYR A 1018 -21.86 -20.94 6.96
CA TYR A 1018 -22.75 -20.04 7.71
C TYR A 1018 -23.27 -18.88 6.85
N LYS A 1019 -22.39 -18.30 6.02
CA LYS A 1019 -22.70 -17.20 5.10
C LYS A 1019 -23.76 -17.58 4.07
N GLU A 1020 -23.68 -18.79 3.49
CA GLU A 1020 -24.54 -19.26 2.40
C GLU A 1020 -25.79 -20.02 2.87
N ALA A 1021 -25.80 -20.46 4.13
CA ALA A 1021 -26.93 -21.13 4.77
C ALA A 1021 -28.20 -20.27 4.72
N ASN A 1022 -29.37 -20.88 4.55
CA ASN A 1022 -30.65 -20.19 4.69
C ASN A 1022 -30.97 -19.90 6.18
N LYS A 1023 -32.07 -19.20 6.45
CA LYS A 1023 -32.47 -18.82 7.82
C LYS A 1023 -32.58 -20.01 8.78
N GLU A 1024 -33.23 -21.10 8.35
CA GLU A 1024 -33.42 -22.32 9.15
C GLU A 1024 -32.07 -23.00 9.43
N GLN A 1025 -31.22 -23.13 8.42
CA GLN A 1025 -29.89 -23.72 8.54
C GLN A 1025 -28.96 -22.93 9.47
N LYS A 1026 -29.06 -21.59 9.47
CA LYS A 1026 -28.32 -20.75 10.44
C LYS A 1026 -28.83 -20.95 11.88
N GLU A 1027 -30.13 -21.09 12.06
CA GLU A 1027 -30.72 -21.40 13.37
C GLU A 1027 -30.29 -22.79 13.86
N ASP A 1028 -30.29 -23.80 12.99
CA ASP A 1028 -29.78 -25.15 13.30
C ASP A 1028 -28.31 -25.12 13.69
N PHE A 1029 -27.48 -24.40 12.93
CA PHE A 1029 -26.06 -24.24 13.22
C PHE A 1029 -25.80 -23.59 14.59
N THR A 1030 -26.54 -22.52 14.92
CA THR A 1030 -26.39 -21.88 16.23
C THR A 1030 -26.91 -22.72 17.39
N ASN A 1031 -28.00 -23.47 17.20
CA ASN A 1031 -28.48 -24.45 18.18
C ASN A 1031 -27.46 -25.58 18.42
N PHE A 1032 -26.76 -26.00 17.37
CA PHE A 1032 -25.64 -26.94 17.48
C PHE A 1032 -24.50 -26.40 18.35
N LEU A 1033 -24.08 -25.15 18.14
CA LEU A 1033 -23.05 -24.51 18.97
C LEU A 1033 -23.47 -24.46 20.46
N LEU A 1034 -24.73 -24.14 20.74
CA LEU A 1034 -25.28 -24.16 22.10
C LEU A 1034 -25.22 -25.58 22.71
N MET A 1035 -25.55 -26.60 21.92
CA MET A 1035 -25.59 -27.99 22.39
C MET A 1035 -24.19 -28.52 22.73
N LEU A 1036 -23.18 -28.23 21.90
CA LEU A 1036 -21.78 -28.53 22.25
C LEU A 1036 -21.40 -27.94 23.62
N GLN A 1037 -21.81 -26.71 23.88
CA GLN A 1037 -21.53 -26.06 25.16
C GLN A 1037 -22.26 -26.69 26.35
N LYS A 1038 -23.54 -27.08 26.17
CA LYS A 1038 -24.30 -27.79 27.22
C LYS A 1038 -23.63 -29.11 27.59
N ILE A 1039 -23.22 -29.88 26.59
CA ILE A 1039 -22.59 -31.19 26.80
C ILE A 1039 -21.23 -31.02 27.48
N SER A 1040 -20.42 -30.04 27.06
CA SER A 1040 -19.15 -29.73 27.74
C SER A 1040 -19.34 -29.49 29.24
N LYS A 1041 -20.40 -28.75 29.58
CA LYS A 1041 -20.74 -28.41 30.97
C LYS A 1041 -21.24 -29.61 31.76
N GLU A 1042 -22.16 -30.39 31.19
CA GLU A 1042 -22.76 -31.56 31.85
C GLU A 1042 -21.74 -32.67 32.13
N GLN A 1043 -20.81 -32.90 31.19
CA GLN A 1043 -19.82 -33.98 31.27
C GLN A 1043 -18.49 -33.57 31.90
N LYS A 1044 -18.31 -32.28 32.26
CA LYS A 1044 -17.04 -31.71 32.75
C LYS A 1044 -15.83 -32.02 31.84
N ASN A 1045 -16.05 -32.08 30.52
CA ASN A 1045 -15.02 -32.26 29.50
C ASN A 1045 -15.19 -31.14 28.44
N ASN A 1046 -14.11 -30.66 27.83
CA ASN A 1046 -14.25 -29.58 26.83
C ASN A 1046 -14.56 -30.18 25.43
N LYS A 1047 -15.83 -30.46 25.18
CA LYS A 1047 -16.33 -31.00 23.90
C LYS A 1047 -16.27 -29.98 22.75
N VAL A 1048 -16.28 -28.70 23.06
CA VAL A 1048 -16.12 -27.63 22.05
C VAL A 1048 -14.72 -27.68 21.47
N LYS A 1049 -13.69 -27.77 22.33
CA LYS A 1049 -12.30 -27.97 21.94
C LYS A 1049 -12.09 -29.28 21.18
N GLU A 1050 -12.64 -30.38 21.67
CA GLU A 1050 -12.54 -31.69 21.01
C GLU A 1050 -13.11 -31.64 19.58
N PHE A 1051 -14.27 -30.99 19.39
CA PHE A 1051 -14.84 -30.77 18.06
C PHE A 1051 -13.95 -29.89 17.17
N LEU A 1052 -13.45 -28.78 17.71
CA LEU A 1052 -12.57 -27.86 16.98
C LEU A 1052 -11.25 -28.53 16.54
N GLU A 1053 -10.72 -29.44 17.34
CA GLU A 1053 -9.51 -30.24 17.02
C GLU A 1053 -9.78 -31.29 15.93
N LYS A 1054 -11.02 -31.76 15.78
CA LYS A 1054 -11.43 -32.69 14.71
C LYS A 1054 -11.83 -31.98 13.42
N LEU A 1055 -12.14 -30.69 13.48
CA LEU A 1055 -12.43 -29.89 12.30
C LEU A 1055 -11.12 -29.55 11.56
N PRO A 1056 -11.09 -29.60 10.21
CA PRO A 1056 -9.91 -29.21 9.44
C PRO A 1056 -9.40 -27.80 9.77
N SER A 1057 -8.14 -27.52 9.43
CA SER A 1057 -7.52 -26.21 9.69
C SER A 1057 -8.21 -25.09 8.92
N LEU A 1058 -8.08 -23.83 9.37
CA LEU A 1058 -8.69 -22.68 8.69
C LEU A 1058 -8.23 -22.55 7.23
N ALA A 1059 -6.95 -22.82 6.95
CA ALA A 1059 -6.39 -22.77 5.59
C ALA A 1059 -7.05 -23.79 4.65
N GLU A 1060 -7.32 -24.99 5.17
CA GLU A 1060 -8.02 -26.03 4.42
C GLU A 1060 -9.50 -25.72 4.23
N MET A 1061 -10.13 -25.07 5.21
CA MET A 1061 -11.56 -24.76 5.15
C MET A 1061 -11.88 -23.53 4.28
N LYS A 1062 -10.99 -22.53 4.21
CA LYS A 1062 -11.26 -21.24 3.56
C LYS A 1062 -11.58 -21.33 2.06
N ASN A 1063 -11.01 -22.32 1.38
CA ASN A 1063 -11.21 -22.53 -0.06
C ASN A 1063 -12.32 -23.54 -0.38
N LYS A 1064 -12.93 -24.14 0.65
CA LYS A 1064 -14.05 -25.09 0.50
C LYS A 1064 -15.36 -24.34 0.30
N SER A 1065 -16.20 -24.87 -0.59
CA SER A 1065 -17.60 -24.47 -0.74
C SER A 1065 -18.41 -24.75 0.54
N ALA A 1066 -19.59 -24.15 0.68
CA ALA A 1066 -20.47 -24.40 1.82
C ALA A 1066 -20.79 -25.90 2.01
N GLN A 1067 -20.98 -26.65 0.92
CA GLN A 1067 -21.26 -28.08 0.96
C GLN A 1067 -20.06 -28.89 1.49
N GLU A 1068 -18.85 -28.55 1.05
CA GLU A 1068 -17.64 -29.22 1.51
C GLU A 1068 -17.35 -28.92 2.98
N GLN A 1069 -17.63 -27.69 3.44
CA GLN A 1069 -17.53 -27.35 4.86
C GLN A 1069 -18.56 -28.09 5.71
N LEU A 1070 -19.80 -28.25 5.22
CA LEU A 1070 -20.85 -29.03 5.88
C LEU A 1070 -20.43 -30.50 6.08
N LEU A 1071 -19.80 -31.12 5.08
CA LEU A 1071 -19.26 -32.48 5.20
C LEU A 1071 -18.20 -32.57 6.31
N CYS A 1072 -17.29 -31.60 6.38
CA CYS A 1072 -16.28 -31.55 7.43
C CYS A 1072 -16.89 -31.43 8.83
N ILE A 1073 -17.96 -30.63 8.98
CA ILE A 1073 -18.72 -30.51 10.23
C ILE A 1073 -19.29 -31.87 10.62
N GLN A 1074 -19.92 -32.57 9.69
CA GLN A 1074 -20.53 -33.90 9.93
C GLN A 1074 -19.50 -34.97 10.31
N GLU A 1075 -18.32 -34.96 9.69
CA GLU A 1075 -17.23 -35.87 10.02
C GLU A 1075 -16.65 -35.60 11.41
N ALA A 1076 -16.41 -34.32 11.73
CA ALA A 1076 -15.96 -33.92 13.06
C ALA A 1076 -16.99 -34.31 14.14
N LEU A 1077 -18.28 -34.16 13.86
CA LEU A 1077 -19.36 -34.58 14.76
C LEU A 1077 -19.32 -36.08 15.07
N LYS A 1078 -19.15 -36.92 14.04
CA LYS A 1078 -19.02 -38.39 14.21
C LYS A 1078 -17.80 -38.74 15.07
N ALA A 1079 -16.70 -38.03 14.91
CA ALA A 1079 -15.45 -38.29 15.63
C ALA A 1079 -15.51 -37.97 17.14
N VAL A 1080 -16.35 -37.02 17.56
CA VAL A 1080 -16.48 -36.58 18.97
C VAL A 1080 -17.47 -37.47 19.77
N ASN A 1081 -18.07 -38.47 19.09
CA ASN A 1081 -19.03 -39.44 19.64
C ASN A 1081 -20.20 -38.80 20.40
N VAL A 1082 -20.78 -37.76 19.80
CA VAL A 1082 -21.95 -37.08 20.35
C VAL A 1082 -23.16 -37.46 19.50
N ALA A 1083 -24.15 -38.12 20.10
CA ALA A 1083 -25.43 -38.38 19.45
C ALA A 1083 -26.19 -37.05 19.32
N LEU A 1084 -25.98 -36.36 18.20
CA LEU A 1084 -26.60 -35.07 17.91
C LEU A 1084 -27.55 -35.23 16.73
N ASP A 1085 -28.80 -34.80 16.93
CA ASP A 1085 -29.72 -34.45 15.85
C ASP A 1085 -29.25 -33.12 15.22
N PHE A 1086 -28.09 -33.13 14.57
CA PHE A 1086 -27.81 -32.11 13.56
C PHE A 1086 -28.55 -32.56 12.31
N PRO A 1087 -29.62 -31.86 11.87
CA PRO A 1087 -30.54 -32.39 10.87
C PRO A 1087 -29.80 -32.83 9.61
N THR A 1088 -29.68 -34.15 9.45
CA THR A 1088 -29.05 -34.82 8.30
C THR A 1088 -29.92 -34.70 7.03
N THR A 1089 -31.10 -34.08 7.14
CA THR A 1089 -32.04 -33.79 6.06
C THR A 1089 -31.60 -32.64 5.13
N HIS A 1090 -30.55 -31.89 5.47
CA HIS A 1090 -30.02 -30.80 4.62
C HIS A 1090 -28.94 -31.26 3.62
N ALA A 1091 -29.02 -32.51 3.14
CA ALA A 1091 -28.06 -33.09 2.17
C ALA A 1091 -28.07 -32.38 0.81
N GLU A 1092 -29.06 -31.53 0.55
CA GLU A 1092 -29.06 -30.57 -0.54
C GLU A 1092 -29.02 -29.17 0.09
N VAL A 1093 -27.89 -28.47 0.02
CA VAL A 1093 -27.92 -27.00 -0.04
C VAL A 1093 -28.65 -26.69 -1.34
N LYS A 1094 -29.99 -26.69 -1.27
CA LYS A 1094 -30.85 -26.35 -2.41
C LYS A 1094 -30.56 -24.90 -2.75
N SER A 1095 -29.86 -24.72 -3.86
CA SER A 1095 -30.10 -23.59 -4.73
C SER A 1095 -31.61 -23.41 -4.87
N GLU A 1096 -32.08 -22.19 -4.62
CA GLU A 1096 -33.45 -21.71 -4.84
C GLU A 1096 -34.46 -21.94 -3.70
N VAL A 1097 -34.46 -21.02 -2.74
CA VAL A 1097 -35.74 -20.38 -2.35
C VAL A 1097 -35.88 -19.15 -3.24
N LYS A 1098 -36.75 -19.21 -4.25
CA LYS A 1098 -37.32 -18.00 -4.85
C LYS A 1098 -38.16 -17.34 -3.75
N GLN A 1099 -37.56 -16.41 -3.00
CA GLN A 1099 -38.31 -15.22 -2.65
C GLN A 1099 -38.89 -14.71 -3.98
N GLU A 1100 -40.21 -14.52 -4.06
CA GLU A 1100 -40.75 -13.61 -5.07
C GLU A 1100 -40.13 -12.27 -4.76
N LEU A 1101 -38.99 -12.04 -5.39
CA LEU A 1101 -38.27 -10.80 -5.30
C LEU A 1101 -39.23 -9.73 -5.79
N GLU A 1102 -39.31 -8.64 -5.03
CA GLU A 1102 -39.98 -7.44 -5.51
C GLU A 1102 -39.52 -7.18 -6.95
N PRO A 1103 -40.38 -6.71 -7.86
CA PRO A 1103 -40.07 -6.82 -9.28
C PRO A 1103 -38.77 -6.12 -9.69
N HIS A 1104 -38.36 -5.05 -9.00
CA HIS A 1104 -37.05 -4.42 -9.18
C HIS A 1104 -35.87 -5.27 -8.67
N GLN A 1105 -36.04 -6.02 -7.58
CA GLN A 1105 -35.05 -6.96 -7.05
C GLN A 1105 -34.90 -8.20 -7.94
N ASP A 1106 -35.98 -8.67 -8.57
CA ASP A 1106 -35.91 -9.75 -9.58
C ASP A 1106 -35.12 -9.29 -10.81
N ILE A 1107 -35.37 -8.05 -11.27
CA ILE A 1107 -34.57 -7.41 -12.32
C ILE A 1107 -33.09 -7.35 -11.90
N LEU A 1108 -32.77 -6.81 -10.73
CA LEU A 1108 -31.39 -6.71 -10.24
C LEU A 1108 -30.72 -8.08 -10.11
N LYS A 1109 -31.44 -9.09 -9.63
CA LYS A 1109 -30.94 -10.46 -9.54
C LYS A 1109 -30.65 -11.02 -10.93
N LYS A 1110 -31.56 -10.91 -11.89
CA LYS A 1110 -31.33 -11.33 -13.28
C LYS A 1110 -30.11 -10.65 -13.89
N ILE A 1111 -29.90 -9.36 -13.62
CA ILE A 1111 -28.69 -8.66 -14.05
C ILE A 1111 -27.45 -9.20 -13.34
N ARG A 1112 -27.48 -9.36 -12.02
CA ARG A 1112 -26.33 -9.86 -11.25
C ARG A 1112 -25.93 -11.28 -11.66
N ASP A 1113 -26.92 -12.16 -11.86
CA ASP A 1113 -26.72 -13.55 -12.27
C ASP A 1113 -26.09 -13.66 -13.67
N ASN A 1114 -26.35 -12.67 -14.55
CA ASN A 1114 -25.86 -12.66 -15.92
C ASN A 1114 -24.61 -11.79 -16.13
N LYS A 1115 -24.13 -11.06 -15.12
CA LYS A 1115 -23.07 -10.05 -15.28
C LYS A 1115 -21.71 -10.61 -15.76
N ASN A 1116 -21.41 -11.87 -15.41
CA ASN A 1116 -20.19 -12.56 -15.82
C ASN A 1116 -20.34 -13.37 -17.12
N VAL A 1117 -21.57 -13.48 -17.64
CA VAL A 1117 -21.90 -14.33 -18.80
C VAL A 1117 -22.21 -13.47 -20.02
N LEU A 1118 -22.91 -12.36 -19.83
CA LEU A 1118 -23.31 -11.44 -20.89
C LEU A 1118 -22.30 -10.29 -21.03
N THR A 1119 -22.17 -9.79 -22.25
CA THR A 1119 -21.41 -8.56 -22.51
C THR A 1119 -22.14 -7.36 -21.91
N LYS A 1120 -21.42 -6.25 -21.62
CA LYS A 1120 -22.01 -5.00 -21.11
C LYS A 1120 -23.30 -4.61 -21.84
N TYR A 1121 -23.27 -4.61 -23.17
CA TYR A 1121 -24.42 -4.20 -23.98
C TYR A 1121 -25.58 -5.18 -23.87
N ALA A 1122 -25.31 -6.49 -23.92
CA ALA A 1122 -26.35 -7.50 -23.72
C ALA A 1122 -26.95 -7.44 -22.29
N LEU A 1123 -26.14 -7.06 -21.30
CA LEU A 1123 -26.58 -6.88 -19.92
C LEU A 1123 -27.44 -5.61 -19.74
N GLN A 1124 -27.08 -4.51 -20.41
CA GLN A 1124 -27.89 -3.29 -20.46
C GLN A 1124 -29.21 -3.51 -21.22
N GLU A 1125 -29.19 -4.23 -22.34
CA GLU A 1125 -30.40 -4.60 -23.09
C GLU A 1125 -31.32 -5.49 -22.25
N LEU A 1126 -30.75 -6.45 -21.51
CA LEU A 1126 -31.51 -7.26 -20.55
C LEU A 1126 -32.16 -6.37 -19.49
N LEU A 1127 -31.43 -5.40 -18.93
CA LEU A 1127 -31.98 -4.47 -17.92
C LEU A 1127 -33.17 -3.68 -18.47
N ILE A 1128 -33.02 -3.07 -19.65
CA ILE A 1128 -34.11 -2.30 -20.28
C ILE A 1128 -35.31 -3.20 -20.60
N LYS A 1129 -35.07 -4.40 -21.13
CA LYS A 1129 -36.12 -5.36 -21.46
C LYS A 1129 -36.92 -5.74 -20.22
N GLU A 1130 -36.24 -6.07 -19.12
CA GLU A 1130 -36.92 -6.47 -17.88
C GLU A 1130 -37.65 -5.28 -17.23
N VAL A 1131 -37.07 -4.08 -17.26
CA VAL A 1131 -37.74 -2.83 -16.82
C VAL A 1131 -39.02 -2.55 -17.62
N GLN A 1132 -39.04 -2.86 -18.92
CA GLN A 1132 -40.21 -2.65 -19.78
C GLN A 1132 -41.29 -3.72 -19.61
N GLN A 1133 -40.92 -4.92 -19.18
CA GLN A 1133 -41.85 -6.04 -18.98
C GLN A 1133 -42.61 -5.96 -17.66
N VAL A 1134 -42.17 -5.08 -16.75
CA VAL A 1134 -42.65 -5.02 -15.37
C VAL A 1134 -43.09 -3.59 -15.05
N SER A 1135 -44.26 -3.41 -14.45
CA SER A 1135 -44.70 -2.09 -13.99
C SER A 1135 -44.11 -1.80 -12.60
N LEU A 1136 -43.12 -0.92 -12.54
CA LEU A 1136 -42.52 -0.48 -11.28
C LEU A 1136 -43.23 0.77 -10.73
N THR A 1137 -43.29 0.87 -9.41
CA THR A 1137 -43.61 2.11 -8.68
C THR A 1137 -42.42 3.08 -8.72
N LEU A 1138 -42.64 4.35 -8.38
CA LEU A 1138 -41.56 5.33 -8.38
C LEU A 1138 -40.43 4.96 -7.39
N ASN A 1139 -40.76 4.50 -6.19
CA ASN A 1139 -39.78 4.06 -5.20
C ASN A 1139 -38.97 2.86 -5.70
N GLN A 1140 -39.63 1.90 -6.36
CA GLN A 1140 -38.95 0.75 -6.95
C GLN A 1140 -38.02 1.16 -8.12
N TYR A 1141 -38.33 2.22 -8.86
CA TYR A 1141 -37.40 2.78 -9.85
C TYR A 1141 -36.17 3.42 -9.21
N VAL A 1142 -36.32 4.08 -8.05
CA VAL A 1142 -35.19 4.64 -7.29
C VAL A 1142 -34.31 3.51 -6.75
N GLU A 1143 -34.91 2.50 -6.14
CA GLU A 1143 -34.20 1.32 -5.61
C GLU A 1143 -33.50 0.54 -6.74
N LEU A 1144 -34.15 0.41 -7.91
CA LEU A 1144 -33.52 -0.19 -9.10
C LEU A 1144 -32.30 0.63 -9.57
N TYR A 1145 -32.42 1.95 -9.61
CA TYR A 1145 -31.34 2.84 -10.01
C TYR A 1145 -30.13 2.74 -9.06
N ASP A 1146 -30.37 2.78 -7.76
CA ASP A 1146 -29.32 2.64 -6.75
C ASP A 1146 -28.67 1.26 -6.82
N GLY A 1147 -29.47 0.20 -6.98
CA GLY A 1147 -28.99 -1.18 -7.12
C GLY A 1147 -28.18 -1.43 -8.39
N THR A 1148 -28.54 -0.80 -9.51
CA THR A 1148 -27.81 -0.94 -10.79
C THR A 1148 -26.52 -0.14 -10.82
N LYS A 1149 -26.45 0.99 -10.10
CA LYS A 1149 -25.22 1.81 -9.96
C LYS A 1149 -24.06 1.04 -9.33
N GLY A 1150 -24.36 0.06 -8.47
CA GLY A 1150 -23.37 -0.82 -7.84
C GLY A 1150 -22.86 -1.97 -8.72
N ILE A 1151 -23.35 -2.14 -9.95
CA ILE A 1151 -22.95 -3.22 -10.86
C ILE A 1151 -21.96 -2.67 -11.89
N GLU A 1152 -20.66 -2.83 -11.64
CA GLU A 1152 -19.58 -2.31 -12.50
C GLU A 1152 -19.71 -2.81 -13.94
N GLU A 1153 -20.21 -4.02 -14.17
CA GLU A 1153 -20.38 -4.64 -15.49
C GLU A 1153 -21.41 -3.91 -16.37
N LEU A 1154 -22.42 -3.25 -15.78
CA LEU A 1154 -23.37 -2.41 -16.51
C LEU A 1154 -22.74 -1.11 -16.99
N ASN A 1155 -21.67 -0.67 -16.34
CA ASN A 1155 -21.03 0.61 -16.60
C ASN A 1155 -19.52 0.44 -16.81
N THR A 1156 -19.10 -0.73 -17.30
CA THR A 1156 -17.68 -1.01 -17.49
C THR A 1156 -17.16 -0.11 -18.59
N HIS A 1157 -16.26 0.75 -18.16
CA HIS A 1157 -15.48 1.63 -18.99
C HIS A 1157 -14.49 0.79 -19.79
N THR A 1158 -14.34 1.09 -21.07
CA THR A 1158 -13.33 0.42 -21.90
C THR A 1158 -11.93 0.81 -21.43
N ASN A 1159 -11.76 1.99 -20.82
CA ASN A 1159 -10.53 2.45 -20.18
C ASN A 1159 -10.81 3.05 -18.78
N PRO A 1160 -11.04 2.22 -17.75
CA PRO A 1160 -11.51 2.68 -16.43
C PRO A 1160 -10.56 3.65 -15.74
N SER A 1161 -9.25 3.51 -15.93
CA SER A 1161 -8.23 4.41 -15.37
C SER A 1161 -8.28 5.81 -15.97
N TRP A 1162 -8.64 5.91 -17.26
CA TRP A 1162 -8.74 7.18 -17.97
C TRP A 1162 -10.08 7.85 -17.71
N ASP A 1163 -11.16 7.08 -17.80
CA ASP A 1163 -12.50 7.60 -17.54
C ASP A 1163 -12.62 8.12 -16.09
N ARG A 1164 -11.96 7.45 -15.12
CA ARG A 1164 -11.81 7.95 -13.73
C ARG A 1164 -10.95 9.23 -13.64
N PHE A 1165 -9.90 9.38 -14.47
CA PHE A 1165 -9.07 10.59 -14.48
C PHE A 1165 -9.80 11.80 -15.07
N PHE A 1166 -10.71 11.61 -16.04
CA PHE A 1166 -11.57 12.67 -16.58
C PHE A 1166 -12.83 12.93 -15.75
N GLY A 1167 -13.02 12.18 -14.67
CA GLY A 1167 -14.22 12.25 -13.84
C GLY A 1167 -15.47 11.77 -14.58
N ILE A 1168 -15.33 10.95 -15.64
CA ILE A 1168 -16.44 10.32 -16.35
C ILE A 1168 -16.88 9.12 -15.53
N HIS A 1169 -17.94 9.27 -14.75
CA HIS A 1169 -18.45 8.17 -13.95
C HIS A 1169 -19.32 7.20 -14.77
N ASN A 1170 -19.95 7.66 -15.86
CA ASN A 1170 -20.88 6.85 -16.66
C ASN A 1170 -20.43 6.74 -18.13
N THR A 1171 -20.36 5.51 -18.65
CA THR A 1171 -20.17 5.26 -20.09
C THR A 1171 -21.38 5.78 -20.88
N ALA A 1172 -21.18 6.22 -22.13
CA ALA A 1172 -22.28 6.71 -22.97
C ALA A 1172 -23.45 5.71 -23.10
N SER A 1173 -23.12 4.41 -23.19
CA SER A 1173 -24.08 3.32 -23.20
C SER A 1173 -24.91 3.23 -21.91
N TRP A 1174 -24.26 3.45 -20.76
CA TRP A 1174 -24.93 3.48 -19.47
C TRP A 1174 -25.78 4.75 -19.32
N SER A 1175 -25.28 5.91 -19.76
CA SER A 1175 -26.05 7.16 -19.79
C SER A 1175 -27.34 7.04 -20.61
N ASN A 1176 -27.31 6.32 -21.73
CA ASN A 1176 -28.51 6.03 -22.55
C ASN A 1176 -29.47 5.05 -21.86
N THR A 1177 -28.93 4.03 -21.20
CA THR A 1177 -29.70 3.08 -20.38
C THR A 1177 -30.42 3.80 -19.24
N LEU A 1178 -29.69 4.66 -18.50
CA LEU A 1178 -30.23 5.50 -17.44
C LEU A 1178 -31.27 6.49 -17.94
N LYS A 1179 -31.06 7.10 -19.12
CA LYS A 1179 -32.05 7.98 -19.74
C LYS A 1179 -33.39 7.25 -19.90
N THR A 1180 -33.36 6.02 -20.40
CA THR A 1180 -34.58 5.21 -20.62
C THR A 1180 -35.27 4.87 -19.29
N ILE A 1181 -34.51 4.48 -18.27
CA ILE A 1181 -35.07 4.19 -16.93
C ILE A 1181 -35.71 5.44 -16.32
N ARG A 1182 -35.04 6.60 -16.45
CA ARG A 1182 -35.55 7.88 -15.96
C ARG A 1182 -36.78 8.37 -16.69
N GLU A 1183 -36.85 8.20 -18.01
CA GLU A 1183 -38.04 8.54 -18.79
C GLU A 1183 -39.25 7.71 -18.34
N ASN A 1184 -39.05 6.40 -18.10
CA ASN A 1184 -40.12 5.55 -17.58
C ASN A 1184 -40.56 5.95 -16.17
N ALA A 1185 -39.62 6.24 -15.28
CA ALA A 1185 -39.91 6.70 -13.91
C ALA A 1185 -40.62 8.06 -13.90
N LEU A 1186 -40.20 8.99 -14.76
CA LEU A 1186 -40.81 10.31 -14.89
C LEU A 1186 -42.24 10.20 -15.42
N ASN A 1187 -42.47 9.37 -16.45
CA ASN A 1187 -43.81 9.11 -16.94
C ASN A 1187 -44.71 8.50 -15.86
N LYS A 1188 -44.16 7.62 -15.01
CA LYS A 1188 -44.89 7.04 -13.87
C LYS A 1188 -45.25 8.10 -12.83
N LEU A 1189 -44.31 8.99 -12.49
CA LEU A 1189 -44.55 10.14 -11.60
C LEU A 1189 -45.64 11.05 -12.17
N LEU A 1190 -45.54 11.45 -13.45
CA LEU A 1190 -46.53 12.33 -14.08
C LEU A 1190 -47.92 11.70 -14.11
N LYS A 1191 -48.02 10.41 -14.41
CA LYS A 1191 -49.29 9.69 -14.36
C LYS A 1191 -49.87 9.64 -12.94
N GLN A 1192 -49.03 9.45 -11.91
CA GLN A 1192 -49.46 9.48 -10.52
C GLN A 1192 -50.02 10.86 -10.13
N LEU A 1193 -49.45 11.96 -10.66
CA LEU A 1193 -49.98 13.31 -10.43
C LEU A 1193 -51.32 13.54 -11.13
N ASP A 1194 -51.51 13.00 -12.33
CA ASP A 1194 -52.78 13.10 -13.06
C ASP A 1194 -53.91 12.35 -12.32
N GLU A 1195 -53.57 11.30 -11.57
CA GLU A 1195 -54.51 10.52 -10.74
C GLU A 1195 -54.81 11.17 -9.37
N MET A 1196 -54.02 12.18 -8.96
CA MET A 1196 -54.24 12.91 -7.70
C MET A 1196 -55.21 14.09 -7.91
N ASN A 1197 -56.02 14.41 -6.89
CA ASN A 1197 -57.01 15.49 -6.96
C ASN A 1197 -56.63 16.75 -6.17
N ASN A 1198 -55.65 16.66 -5.26
CA ASN A 1198 -55.23 17.76 -4.40
C ASN A 1198 -53.94 18.41 -4.93
N ASP A 1199 -54.03 19.67 -5.35
CA ASP A 1199 -52.88 20.42 -5.90
C ASP A 1199 -51.74 20.57 -4.88
N GLU A 1200 -52.02 20.72 -3.57
CA GLU A 1200 -50.96 20.82 -2.54
C GLU A 1200 -50.17 19.52 -2.41
N GLU A 1201 -50.85 18.37 -2.45
CA GLU A 1201 -50.21 17.05 -2.40
C GLU A 1201 -49.40 16.77 -3.68
N LYS A 1202 -49.88 17.23 -4.85
CA LYS A 1202 -49.11 17.15 -6.10
C LYS A 1202 -47.82 17.94 -6.01
N LEU A 1203 -47.89 19.18 -5.51
CA LEU A 1203 -46.71 20.04 -5.34
C LEU A 1203 -45.71 19.44 -4.35
N ALA A 1204 -46.18 18.87 -3.23
CA ALA A 1204 -45.31 18.18 -2.28
C ALA A 1204 -44.60 16.97 -2.89
N LEU A 1205 -45.33 16.13 -3.64
CA LEU A 1205 -44.75 14.97 -4.33
C LEU A 1205 -43.70 15.38 -5.38
N LEU A 1206 -43.94 16.47 -6.11
CA LEU A 1206 -42.98 17.01 -7.07
C LEU A 1206 -41.72 17.57 -6.39
N GLU A 1207 -41.86 18.29 -5.29
CA GLU A 1207 -40.73 18.79 -4.49
C GLU A 1207 -39.83 17.68 -3.96
N ASP A 1208 -40.43 16.57 -3.51
CA ASP A 1208 -39.68 15.41 -3.06
C ASP A 1208 -39.04 14.67 -4.24
N ALA A 1209 -39.74 14.54 -5.37
CA ALA A 1209 -39.20 13.92 -6.58
C ALA A 1209 -37.96 14.67 -7.12
N LYS A 1210 -37.94 16.02 -7.09
CA LYS A 1210 -36.77 16.82 -7.53
C LYS A 1210 -35.50 16.50 -6.75
N LYS A 1211 -35.61 15.97 -5.53
CA LYS A 1211 -34.47 15.64 -4.66
C LYS A 1211 -33.96 14.20 -4.86
N LEU A 1212 -34.74 13.33 -5.52
CA LEU A 1212 -34.36 11.94 -5.72
C LEU A 1212 -33.13 11.82 -6.65
N PRO A 1213 -32.11 11.00 -6.29
CA PRO A 1213 -30.91 10.80 -7.12
C PRO A 1213 -31.22 10.38 -8.56
N LEU A 1214 -32.28 9.57 -8.73
CA LEU A 1214 -32.79 9.16 -10.04
C LEU A 1214 -33.07 10.35 -10.97
N PHE A 1215 -33.59 11.47 -10.45
CA PHE A 1215 -33.92 12.65 -11.25
C PHE A 1215 -32.88 13.75 -11.16
N CYS A 1216 -32.24 13.99 -10.01
CA CYS A 1216 -31.36 15.15 -9.80
C CYS A 1216 -29.89 14.92 -10.17
N GLU A 1217 -29.45 13.66 -10.32
CA GLU A 1217 -28.08 13.32 -10.72
C GLU A 1217 -27.90 13.49 -12.24
N HIS A 1218 -26.89 14.23 -12.68
CA HIS A 1218 -26.65 14.39 -14.11
C HIS A 1218 -26.24 13.07 -14.77
N ARG A 1219 -26.81 12.73 -15.93
CA ARG A 1219 -26.56 11.44 -16.62
C ARG A 1219 -25.07 11.15 -16.91
N ASN A 1220 -24.26 12.19 -17.09
CA ASN A 1220 -22.82 12.08 -17.35
C ASN A 1220 -21.93 12.17 -16.11
N ASN A 1221 -22.49 12.59 -14.96
CA ASN A 1221 -21.84 12.87 -13.67
C ASN A 1221 -20.32 13.16 -13.72
N PHE A 1222 -19.93 14.41 -14.02
CA PHE A 1222 -18.54 14.90 -14.03
C PHE A 1222 -18.20 15.68 -12.75
N ILE A 1223 -17.11 15.32 -12.05
CA ILE A 1223 -16.68 15.95 -10.77
C ILE A 1223 -16.47 17.47 -10.87
N ILE A 1224 -16.00 17.98 -12.02
CA ILE A 1224 -15.51 19.37 -12.12
C ILE A 1224 -16.64 20.40 -12.23
N GLN A 1225 -17.88 20.02 -12.58
CA GLN A 1225 -18.96 20.99 -12.84
C GLN A 1225 -20.08 21.06 -11.80
N GLY A 1226 -20.09 20.23 -10.75
CA GLY A 1226 -21.08 20.36 -9.66
C GLY A 1226 -22.55 20.45 -10.11
N ALA A 1227 -22.89 19.84 -11.26
CA ALA A 1227 -24.21 19.96 -11.87
C ALA A 1227 -25.21 18.97 -11.22
N TRP A 1228 -25.53 19.22 -9.95
CA TRP A 1228 -26.65 18.59 -9.25
C TRP A 1228 -27.88 19.50 -9.35
N GLY A 1229 -29.05 18.92 -9.63
CA GLY A 1229 -30.32 19.63 -9.59
C GLY A 1229 -30.73 20.40 -10.86
N ARG A 1230 -29.91 20.49 -11.92
CA ARG A 1230 -30.30 21.07 -13.22
C ARG A 1230 -30.39 20.02 -14.33
N THR A 1231 -31.20 18.99 -14.11
CA THR A 1231 -31.39 17.91 -15.10
C THR A 1231 -32.64 18.15 -15.94
N HIS A 1232 -32.73 17.48 -17.10
CA HIS A 1232 -33.95 17.51 -17.92
C HIS A 1232 -35.18 16.99 -17.15
N SER A 1233 -35.02 15.96 -16.32
CA SER A 1233 -36.11 15.43 -15.49
C SER A 1233 -36.57 16.43 -14.43
N VAL A 1234 -35.63 17.12 -13.76
CA VAL A 1234 -35.97 18.19 -12.79
C VAL A 1234 -36.65 19.36 -13.52
N LYS A 1235 -36.16 19.77 -14.70
CA LYS A 1235 -36.81 20.82 -15.49
C LYS A 1235 -38.26 20.47 -15.86
N LEU A 1236 -38.52 19.23 -16.29
CA LEU A 1236 -39.87 18.77 -16.59
C LEU A 1236 -40.76 18.70 -15.34
N ILE A 1237 -40.19 18.37 -14.18
CA ILE A 1237 -40.90 18.43 -12.91
C ILE A 1237 -41.24 19.89 -12.55
N GLU A 1238 -40.30 20.81 -12.69
CA GLU A 1238 -40.51 22.25 -12.45
C GLU A 1238 -41.55 22.84 -13.41
N GLU A 1239 -41.53 22.48 -14.69
CA GLU A 1239 -42.55 22.89 -15.66
C GLU A 1239 -43.95 22.40 -15.26
N LYS A 1240 -44.05 21.15 -14.77
CA LYS A 1240 -45.33 20.61 -14.27
C LYS A 1240 -45.77 21.28 -12.97
N GLU A 1241 -44.83 21.64 -12.11
CA GLU A 1241 -45.09 22.39 -10.89
C GLU A 1241 -45.66 23.78 -11.21
N ASP A 1242 -45.08 24.48 -12.19
CA ASP A 1242 -45.54 25.77 -12.67
C ASP A 1242 -46.93 25.69 -13.31
N GLU A 1243 -47.22 24.65 -14.10
CA GLU A 1243 -48.56 24.39 -14.65
C GLU A 1243 -49.62 24.25 -13.55
N ILE A 1244 -49.31 23.47 -12.50
CA ILE A 1244 -50.22 23.25 -11.37
C ILE A 1244 -50.41 24.57 -10.60
N ARG A 1245 -49.33 25.30 -10.30
CA ARG A 1245 -49.40 26.61 -9.61
C ARG A 1245 -50.23 27.63 -10.39
N GLN A 1246 -50.09 27.69 -11.72
CA GLN A 1246 -50.88 28.57 -12.58
C GLN A 1246 -52.36 28.16 -12.63
N HIS A 1247 -52.66 26.86 -12.65
CA HIS A 1247 -54.02 26.35 -12.58
C HIS A 1247 -54.69 26.71 -11.25
N SER A 1248 -54.01 26.51 -10.12
CA SER A 1248 -54.53 26.88 -8.80
C SER A 1248 -54.73 28.39 -8.65
N LEU A 1249 -53.88 29.23 -9.27
CA LEU A 1249 -54.03 30.69 -9.31
C LEU A 1249 -55.16 31.19 -10.23
N SER A 1250 -55.57 30.39 -11.23
CA SER A 1250 -56.68 30.72 -12.12
C SER A 1250 -58.06 30.33 -11.57
N LEU A 1251 -58.08 29.45 -10.55
CA LEU A 1251 -59.27 29.01 -9.83
C LEU A 1251 -59.52 29.79 -8.51
N SER A 1252 -58.53 30.56 -8.05
CA SER A 1252 -58.63 31.59 -7.01
C SER A 1252 -59.02 32.94 -7.61
#